data_AF-A0A9W8G814-F1
#
_entry.id   AF-A0A9W8G814-F1
#
_cell.length_a   1.000
_cell.length_b   1.000
_cell.length_c   1.000
_cell.angle_alpha   90.00
_cell.angle_beta   90.00
_cell.angle_gamma   90.00
#
_symmetry.space_group_name_H-M   'P 1'
#
loop_
_entity.id
_entity.type
_entity.pdbx_description
1 polymer ?
#
loop_
_entity_poly.entity_id
_entity_poly.type
_entity_poly.pdbx_seq_one_letter_code
_entity_poly.pdbx_strand_id
1 'polypeptide(L)'
;MFRQLARLHEAHSVPRIPSMRWYVDSSSVAKPVASTINTRLKQDLKTAMRAKEKTRLSVIKGLLSDILYAEKNMATGPKFSRESDADVASVIQRAIKQRHDSVQSYRDGGRDDLASAEEDEIHILGSYLPEQLSSEQIEEHVKEVIERLGASGIKAMGAVMKEVDISPAQAPRSCIAEIAKKLLRFKSTTEVSGSSITNVPLNAHTPEKTKVSADGQTYITTLANGLRVASERSPGHFTALGVYVDAGSRYEDHSTSGYAHLMDRLAFRNSERLTGIESMAMIEKLGGSIVSSSTRECIMYQAAVFPHDVPTALKLLAETTLRPKFLPEDIEELQMTVPWELQDFESKPEMFLPEKLHEVAFQTGTLGNPLLCSVQQLNAATSESLSAYHRLWYQPERIVVAAVGIDHDALVHLCKDNGFADLKNLSSSGTAASMQSDQLSSNDADGRSWFNKILSGGAHSANAHSVIVPGNKSIYTGGTWFDNKPDVDFTQVYLGFKSAGIDNEHKLYVYATLQMLLGGGGSFSAGGPGKGMYSRLYTRVLNQHAWIESCMAFHHCYTDAGMFGISASCGPRNEYALLDVIATELESVASGKGRLSLRSSIRRPYASQEGPTSLEVRRAKNQLKSNLLMNLESRMVQLEDLGRQIQVSGHKISADTMIKHIESITVDDISSVAKELLESPATILAQGYIKGIDKFYPQVAASHGIKI
;
A
#
# COMPACT_ATOMS: atom_id res chain seq x y z
N MET A 1 54.60 -6.91 37.90
CA MET A 1 54.00 -5.55 38.08
C MET A 1 52.72 -5.67 38.89
N PHE A 2 52.34 -4.63 39.65
CA PHE A 2 51.03 -4.37 40.31
C PHE A 2 50.08 -5.58 40.47
N ARG A 3 49.83 -6.18 41.64
CA ARG A 3 49.70 -5.65 43.01
C ARG A 3 48.63 -4.55 43.15
N GLN A 4 47.51 -4.93 43.76
CA GLN A 4 46.56 -4.14 44.59
C GLN A 4 46.24 -2.70 44.17
N LEU A 5 44.96 -2.42 43.91
CA LEU A 5 44.35 -1.17 44.40
C LEU A 5 42.83 -1.30 44.60
N ALA A 6 42.44 -1.51 45.86
CA ALA A 6 41.10 -1.23 46.35
C ALA A 6 41.23 -0.24 47.51
N ARG A 7 40.89 1.03 47.25
CA ARG A 7 40.63 2.16 48.16
C ARG A 7 40.07 3.30 47.27
N LEU A 8 38.96 3.99 47.56
CA LEU A 8 38.43 4.66 48.77
C LEU A 8 39.04 6.06 49.05
N HIS A 9 38.14 7.00 49.41
CA HIS A 9 38.34 8.42 49.80
C HIS A 9 38.74 9.36 48.63
N GLU A 10 37.87 10.31 48.22
CA GLU A 10 37.64 11.68 48.76
C GLU A 10 38.54 12.73 48.04
N ALA A 11 38.19 14.03 47.94
CA ALA A 11 37.25 14.82 48.73
C ALA A 11 36.46 15.90 47.94
N HIS A 12 35.35 16.33 48.55
CA HIS A 12 34.68 17.67 48.59
C HIS A 12 34.98 18.76 47.52
N SER A 13 34.00 19.60 47.16
CA SER A 13 33.14 20.41 48.05
C SER A 13 31.98 21.05 47.23
N VAL A 14 30.94 21.78 47.69
CA VAL A 14 30.27 22.16 48.97
C VAL A 14 28.99 22.95 48.54
N PRO A 15 27.90 23.19 49.32
CA PRO A 15 27.73 23.13 50.77
C PRO A 15 26.56 22.20 51.25
N ARG A 16 25.86 22.59 52.32
CA ARG A 16 24.49 22.19 52.76
C ARG A 16 23.65 23.49 52.86
N ILE A 17 22.39 23.61 53.28
CA ILE A 17 21.38 22.88 54.09
C ILE A 17 19.97 23.41 53.63
N PRO A 18 18.77 23.17 54.23
CA PRO A 18 18.38 22.44 55.45
C PRO A 18 17.25 21.39 55.21
N SER A 19 16.33 21.21 56.16
CA SER A 19 15.02 20.54 56.06
C SER A 19 14.06 21.17 57.09
N MET A 20 12.73 21.00 56.97
CA MET A 20 11.81 21.38 58.06
C MET A 20 10.58 20.47 58.17
N ARG A 21 9.98 20.44 59.37
CA ARG A 21 9.01 19.43 59.83
C ARG A 21 7.67 20.08 60.14
N TRP A 22 6.60 19.31 59.92
CA TRP A 22 5.19 19.66 60.12
C TRP A 22 4.89 20.52 61.36
N TYR A 23 4.09 21.56 61.15
CA TYR A 23 3.29 22.23 62.18
C TYR A 23 1.81 22.03 61.82
N VAL A 24 0.96 21.77 62.82
CA VAL A 24 -0.48 21.57 62.61
C VAL A 24 -1.23 22.78 63.16
N ASP A 25 -1.90 23.54 62.31
CA ASP A 25 -2.96 24.45 62.73
C ASP A 25 -4.25 23.64 62.89
N SER A 26 -4.87 23.75 64.07
CA SER A 26 -6.06 23.00 64.47
C SER A 26 -7.29 23.91 64.63
N SER A 27 -7.48 24.88 63.71
CA SER A 27 -8.51 25.91 63.85
C SER A 27 -9.37 26.24 62.60
N SER A 28 -9.73 25.25 61.77
CA SER A 28 -10.89 25.41 60.86
C SER A 28 -11.85 24.22 60.89
N VAL A 29 -13.03 24.42 61.49
CA VAL A 29 -14.13 23.46 61.47
C VAL A 29 -14.81 23.53 60.10
N ALA A 30 -14.58 22.53 59.26
CA ALA A 30 -15.26 22.42 57.98
C ALA A 30 -16.78 22.29 58.19
N LYS A 31 -17.56 23.14 57.52
CA LYS A 31 -19.01 22.98 57.39
C LYS A 31 -19.32 21.63 56.72
N PRO A 32 -20.47 20.98 57.00
CA PRO A 32 -20.81 19.72 56.36
C PRO A 32 -20.90 19.90 54.84
N VAL A 33 -19.92 19.33 54.12
CA VAL A 33 -19.84 19.40 52.66
C VAL A 33 -20.82 18.38 52.07
N ALA A 34 -21.62 18.80 51.09
CA ALA A 34 -22.48 17.89 50.34
C ALA A 34 -21.62 16.79 49.66
N SER A 35 -22.04 15.53 49.74
CA SER A 35 -21.22 14.40 49.29
C SER A 35 -21.16 14.31 47.77
N THR A 36 -20.06 14.80 47.19
CA THR A 36 -19.81 14.75 45.74
C THR A 36 -19.86 13.33 45.18
N ILE A 37 -20.22 13.20 43.90
CA ILE A 37 -20.38 11.93 43.18
C ILE A 37 -19.09 11.09 43.28
N ASN A 38 -17.92 11.71 43.14
CA ASN A 38 -16.62 11.04 43.32
C ASN A 38 -16.43 10.49 44.75
N THR A 39 -16.89 11.22 45.77
CA THR A 39 -16.85 10.76 47.16
C THR A 39 -17.78 9.57 47.37
N ARG A 40 -18.99 9.62 46.80
CA ARG A 40 -19.96 8.52 46.81
C ARG A 40 -19.42 7.28 46.09
N LEU A 41 -18.83 7.42 44.90
CA LEU A 41 -18.17 6.32 44.17
C LEU A 41 -17.05 5.65 44.98
N LYS A 42 -16.21 6.44 45.66
CA LYS A 42 -15.15 5.93 46.56
C LYS A 42 -15.68 5.24 47.82
N GLN A 43 -16.90 5.55 48.25
CA GLN A 43 -17.59 4.88 49.35
C GLN A 43 -18.25 3.57 48.87
N ASP A 44 -19.01 3.63 47.78
CA ASP A 44 -19.71 2.48 47.20
C ASP A 44 -18.74 1.41 46.68
N LEU A 45 -17.54 1.78 46.21
CA LEU A 45 -16.46 0.84 45.93
C LEU A 45 -16.11 -0.02 47.16
N LYS A 46 -16.02 0.59 48.35
CA LYS A 46 -15.72 -0.12 49.61
C LYS A 46 -16.90 -1.00 50.05
N THR A 47 -18.13 -0.57 49.77
CA THR A 47 -19.34 -1.36 50.02
C THR A 47 -19.39 -2.59 49.11
N ALA A 48 -19.26 -2.43 47.79
CA ALA A 48 -19.23 -3.51 46.82
C ALA A 48 -18.07 -4.50 47.06
N MET A 49 -16.89 -4.01 47.49
CA MET A 49 -15.77 -4.87 47.92
C MET A 49 -16.11 -5.75 49.13
N ARG A 50 -16.94 -5.27 50.08
CA ARG A 50 -17.40 -6.05 51.24
C ARG A 50 -18.52 -7.01 50.88
N ALA A 51 -19.46 -6.58 50.03
CA ALA A 51 -20.58 -7.38 49.54
C ALA A 51 -20.19 -8.44 48.49
N LYS A 52 -19.00 -8.32 47.88
CA LYS A 52 -18.47 -9.15 46.79
C LYS A 52 -19.27 -9.03 45.47
N GLU A 53 -19.95 -7.91 45.26
CA GLU A 53 -20.69 -7.59 44.03
C GLU A 53 -19.74 -7.40 42.83
N LYS A 54 -19.50 -8.47 42.06
CA LYS A 54 -18.50 -8.48 40.97
C LYS A 54 -18.74 -7.38 39.92
N THR A 55 -19.97 -7.29 39.39
CA THR A 55 -20.33 -6.32 38.33
C THR A 55 -20.20 -4.88 38.82
N ARG A 56 -20.85 -4.54 39.95
CA ARG A 56 -20.78 -3.18 40.54
C ARG A 56 -19.34 -2.77 40.88
N LEU A 57 -18.52 -3.70 41.37
CA LEU A 57 -17.10 -3.47 41.63
C LEU A 57 -16.27 -3.26 40.36
N SER A 58 -16.63 -3.90 39.24
CA SER A 58 -16.00 -3.67 37.94
C SER A 58 -16.31 -2.26 37.42
N VAL A 59 -17.60 -1.93 37.30
CA VAL A 59 -18.11 -0.63 36.82
C VAL A 59 -17.50 0.54 37.58
N ILE A 60 -17.54 0.52 38.92
CA ILE A 60 -17.03 1.62 39.75
C ILE A 60 -15.50 1.76 39.62
N LYS A 61 -14.75 0.67 39.42
CA LYS A 61 -13.30 0.75 39.17
C LYS A 61 -12.98 1.36 37.81
N GLY A 62 -13.70 0.97 36.75
CA GLY A 62 -13.55 1.56 35.41
C GLY A 62 -13.80 3.06 35.47
N LEU A 63 -14.98 3.46 35.94
CA LEU A 63 -15.39 4.86 36.04
C LEU A 63 -14.41 5.72 36.87
N LEU A 64 -13.90 5.21 38.01
CA LEU A 64 -12.88 5.93 38.79
C LEU A 64 -11.54 6.06 38.06
N SER A 65 -11.19 5.10 37.19
CA SER A 65 -10.02 5.22 36.30
C SER A 65 -10.26 6.27 35.22
N ASP A 66 -11.44 6.29 34.61
CA ASP A 66 -11.80 7.25 33.55
C ASP A 66 -11.82 8.70 34.06
N ILE A 67 -12.33 8.93 35.27
CA ILE A 67 -12.28 10.24 35.94
C ILE A 67 -10.84 10.69 36.20
N LEU A 68 -9.96 9.77 36.64
CA LEU A 68 -8.53 10.07 36.85
C LEU A 68 -7.76 10.26 35.53
N TYR A 69 -8.21 9.64 34.44
CA TYR A 69 -7.66 9.84 33.10
C TYR A 69 -8.09 11.19 32.51
N ALA A 70 -9.37 11.57 32.67
CA ALA A 70 -9.89 12.88 32.27
C ALA A 70 -9.19 14.04 33.01
N GLU A 71 -8.93 13.88 34.31
CA GLU A 71 -8.19 14.86 35.12
C GLU A 71 -6.73 15.05 34.67
N LYS A 72 -6.06 13.98 34.20
CA LYS A 72 -4.64 14.01 33.85
C LYS A 72 -4.33 14.54 32.46
N ASN A 73 -5.19 14.30 31.47
CA ASN A 73 -4.87 14.54 30.05
C ASN A 73 -5.27 15.95 29.56
N MET A 74 -5.07 16.98 30.39
CA MET A 74 -5.29 18.38 30.00
C MET A 74 -4.11 18.93 29.18
N ALA A 75 -4.26 18.97 27.85
CA ALA A 75 -3.40 19.75 26.98
C ALA A 75 -3.95 21.17 26.73
N THR A 76 -5.22 21.27 26.30
CA THR A 76 -5.82 22.51 25.76
C THR A 76 -7.34 22.56 25.99
N GLY A 77 -7.80 22.75 27.23
CA GLY A 77 -9.25 22.81 27.53
C GLY A 77 -9.61 23.42 28.90
N PRO A 78 -10.92 23.59 29.18
CA PRO A 78 -11.39 24.02 30.49
C PRO A 78 -11.03 23.01 31.58
N LYS A 79 -10.82 23.51 32.81
CA LYS A 79 -10.13 22.79 33.89
C LYS A 79 -11.04 21.82 34.63
N PHE A 80 -11.31 20.66 34.01
CA PHE A 80 -12.04 19.53 34.59
C PHE A 80 -11.56 19.21 36.01
N SER A 81 -12.47 19.16 36.99
CA SER A 81 -12.17 18.77 38.35
C SER A 81 -12.89 17.49 38.73
N ARG A 82 -12.16 16.51 39.27
CA ARG A 82 -12.76 15.32 39.89
C ARG A 82 -13.60 15.63 41.15
N GLU A 83 -13.60 16.88 41.62
CA GLU A 83 -14.39 17.37 42.76
C GLU A 83 -15.60 18.20 42.29
N SER A 84 -15.77 18.40 40.98
CA SER A 84 -16.93 19.00 40.33
C SER A 84 -17.88 17.90 39.87
N ASP A 85 -19.10 17.90 40.41
CA ASP A 85 -20.10 16.88 40.06
C ASP A 85 -20.61 17.02 38.62
N ALA A 86 -20.60 18.21 38.04
CA ALA A 86 -20.92 18.42 36.62
C ALA A 86 -19.86 17.82 35.68
N ASP A 87 -18.57 17.93 36.06
CA ASP A 87 -17.46 17.34 35.32
C ASP A 87 -17.53 15.81 35.41
N VAL A 88 -17.69 15.26 36.62
CA VAL A 88 -17.82 13.81 36.85
C VAL A 88 -19.05 13.23 36.14
N ALA A 89 -20.20 13.92 36.18
CA ALA A 89 -21.40 13.52 35.44
C ALA A 89 -21.17 13.44 33.92
N SER A 90 -20.35 14.32 33.34
CA SER A 90 -20.03 14.28 31.91
C SER A 90 -19.20 13.04 31.50
N VAL A 91 -18.43 12.46 32.43
CA VAL A 91 -17.74 11.17 32.22
C VAL A 91 -18.73 10.02 32.32
N ILE A 92 -19.64 10.05 33.29
CA ILE A 92 -20.68 9.02 33.47
C ILE A 92 -21.61 8.97 32.24
N GLN A 93 -22.09 10.11 31.75
CA GLN A 93 -22.89 10.19 30.53
C GLN A 93 -22.15 9.63 29.30
N ARG A 94 -20.83 9.87 29.19
CA ARG A 94 -20.02 9.31 28.10
C ARG A 94 -19.90 7.79 28.21
N ALA A 95 -19.66 7.28 29.42
CA ALA A 95 -19.57 5.85 29.70
C ALA A 95 -20.91 5.10 29.51
N ILE A 96 -22.04 5.79 29.76
CA ILE A 96 -23.39 5.30 29.45
C ILE A 96 -23.63 5.27 27.94
N LYS A 97 -23.32 6.36 27.21
CA LYS A 97 -23.48 6.39 25.74
C LYS A 97 -22.69 5.27 25.08
N GLN A 98 -21.41 5.11 25.43
CA GLN A 98 -20.55 4.09 24.84
C GLN A 98 -21.15 2.67 25.02
N ARG A 99 -21.80 2.41 26.15
CA ARG A 99 -22.48 1.12 26.39
C ARG A 99 -23.79 0.99 25.61
N HIS A 100 -24.57 2.05 25.41
CA HIS A 100 -25.73 1.99 24.50
C HIS A 100 -25.30 1.69 23.06
N ASP A 101 -24.19 2.30 22.59
CA ASP A 101 -23.61 2.00 21.28
C ASP A 101 -23.14 0.52 21.20
N SER A 102 -22.59 -0.04 22.28
CA SER A 102 -22.30 -1.49 22.41
C SER A 102 -23.56 -2.38 22.43
N VAL A 103 -24.60 -2.03 23.20
CA VAL A 103 -25.85 -2.80 23.31
C VAL A 103 -26.51 -2.98 21.95
N GLN A 104 -26.58 -1.92 21.15
CA GLN A 104 -27.10 -1.98 19.79
C GLN A 104 -26.24 -2.93 18.93
N SER A 105 -24.92 -2.75 18.97
CA SER A 105 -23.96 -3.59 18.24
C SER A 105 -24.04 -5.08 18.61
N TYR A 106 -24.30 -5.41 19.88
CA TYR A 106 -24.47 -6.79 20.33
C TYR A 106 -25.83 -7.38 19.92
N ARG A 107 -26.92 -6.60 19.93
CA ARG A 107 -28.23 -7.04 19.40
C ARG A 107 -28.19 -7.29 17.90
N ASP A 108 -27.58 -6.39 17.13
CA ASP A 108 -27.39 -6.56 15.68
C ASP A 108 -26.49 -7.76 15.35
N GLY A 109 -25.60 -8.14 16.27
CA GLY A 109 -24.78 -9.37 16.21
C GLY A 109 -25.44 -10.63 16.79
N GLY A 110 -26.70 -10.59 17.25
CA GLY A 110 -27.40 -11.75 17.83
C GLY A 110 -26.87 -12.21 19.19
N ARG A 111 -26.34 -11.28 20.02
CA ARG A 111 -25.68 -11.53 21.31
C ARG A 111 -26.40 -10.85 22.48
N ASP A 112 -27.65 -11.24 22.69
CA ASP A 112 -28.49 -10.74 23.78
C ASP A 112 -27.89 -10.98 25.18
N ASP A 113 -27.03 -11.99 25.32
CA ASP A 113 -26.28 -12.28 26.55
C ASP A 113 -25.29 -11.17 26.93
N LEU A 114 -24.66 -10.53 25.93
CA LEU A 114 -23.76 -9.38 26.13
C LEU A 114 -24.54 -8.07 26.21
N ALA A 115 -25.60 -7.92 25.42
CA ALA A 115 -26.48 -6.75 25.49
C ALA A 115 -27.10 -6.59 26.89
N SER A 116 -27.59 -7.68 27.48
CA SER A 116 -28.17 -7.67 28.83
C SER A 116 -27.14 -7.26 29.92
N ALA A 117 -25.89 -7.70 29.78
CA ALA A 117 -24.82 -7.36 30.73
C ALA A 117 -24.42 -5.87 30.66
N GLU A 118 -24.41 -5.29 29.46
CA GLU A 118 -24.17 -3.85 29.29
C GLU A 118 -25.36 -2.99 29.80
N GLU A 119 -26.60 -3.48 29.68
CA GLU A 119 -27.78 -2.82 30.25
C GLU A 119 -27.74 -2.80 31.81
N ASP A 120 -27.27 -3.87 32.45
CA ASP A 120 -26.97 -3.90 33.89
C ASP A 120 -25.89 -2.86 34.28
N GLU A 121 -24.82 -2.73 33.49
CA GLU A 121 -23.77 -1.73 33.75
C GLU A 121 -24.29 -0.28 33.54
N ILE A 122 -25.13 -0.04 32.53
CA ILE A 122 -25.81 1.25 32.32
C ILE A 122 -26.68 1.62 33.52
N HIS A 123 -27.46 0.68 34.06
CA HIS A 123 -28.30 0.92 35.24
C HIS A 123 -27.45 1.29 36.48
N ILE A 124 -26.32 0.60 36.69
CA ILE A 124 -25.37 0.91 37.76
C ILE A 124 -24.79 2.32 37.60
N LEU A 125 -24.35 2.70 36.39
CA LEU A 125 -23.82 4.03 36.09
C LEU A 125 -24.89 5.13 36.28
N GLY A 126 -26.12 4.90 35.81
CA GLY A 126 -27.25 5.83 35.96
C GLY A 126 -27.56 6.17 37.41
N SER A 127 -27.36 5.25 38.35
CA SER A 127 -27.59 5.47 39.80
C SER A 127 -26.72 6.57 40.45
N TYR A 128 -25.76 7.13 39.71
CA TYR A 128 -24.87 8.22 40.13
C TYR A 128 -25.18 9.58 39.46
N LEU A 129 -26.11 9.64 38.51
CA LEU A 129 -26.58 10.89 37.90
C LEU A 129 -27.83 11.43 38.63
N PRO A 130 -28.13 12.74 38.54
CA PRO A 130 -29.46 13.25 38.87
C PRO A 130 -30.49 12.78 37.84
N GLU A 131 -31.78 12.99 38.14
CA GLU A 131 -32.88 12.77 37.20
C GLU A 131 -32.61 13.52 35.88
N GLN A 132 -32.56 12.79 34.76
CA GLN A 132 -32.28 13.35 33.44
C GLN A 132 -33.54 13.99 32.88
N LEU A 133 -33.40 15.15 32.23
CA LEU A 133 -34.52 15.80 31.55
C LEU A 133 -34.91 14.99 30.30
N SER A 134 -36.22 14.85 30.05
CA SER A 134 -36.72 14.26 28.81
C SER A 134 -36.36 15.13 27.60
N SER A 135 -36.30 14.53 26.40
CA SER A 135 -36.07 15.27 25.15
C SER A 135 -37.12 16.35 24.89
N GLU A 136 -38.33 16.17 25.39
CA GLU A 136 -39.44 17.13 25.26
C GLU A 136 -39.21 18.36 26.16
N GLN A 137 -38.86 18.15 27.44
CA GLN A 137 -38.51 19.24 28.37
C GLN A 137 -37.27 20.02 27.91
N ILE A 138 -36.28 19.33 27.30
CA ILE A 138 -35.11 20.00 26.72
C ILE A 138 -35.51 20.81 25.47
N GLU A 139 -36.40 20.29 24.62
CA GLU A 139 -36.88 21.04 23.45
C GLU A 139 -37.71 22.27 23.86
N GLU A 140 -38.45 22.22 24.97
CA GLU A 140 -39.18 23.34 25.56
C GLU A 140 -38.25 24.46 26.07
N HIS A 141 -37.28 24.14 26.93
CA HIS A 141 -36.30 25.12 27.42
C HIS A 141 -35.48 25.77 26.28
N VAL A 142 -35.13 24.99 25.24
CA VAL A 142 -34.39 25.51 24.08
C VAL A 142 -35.30 26.40 23.20
N LYS A 143 -36.61 26.12 23.08
CA LYS A 143 -37.57 27.02 22.43
C LYS A 143 -37.66 28.36 23.16
N GLU A 144 -37.85 28.37 24.48
CA GLU A 144 -37.93 29.60 25.27
C GLU A 144 -36.70 30.49 25.08
N VAL A 145 -35.49 29.91 25.11
CA VAL A 145 -34.24 30.66 24.88
C VAL A 145 -34.14 31.18 23.44
N ILE A 146 -34.55 30.41 22.44
CA ILE A 146 -34.58 30.85 21.04
C ILE A 146 -35.54 32.05 20.85
N GLU A 147 -36.71 32.04 21.51
CA GLU A 147 -37.70 33.11 21.40
C GLU A 147 -37.31 34.35 22.21
N ARG A 148 -36.80 34.17 23.44
CA ARG A 148 -36.22 35.24 24.27
C ARG A 148 -35.10 36.01 23.56
N LEU A 149 -34.33 35.33 22.70
CA LEU A 149 -33.23 35.92 21.92
C LEU A 149 -33.64 36.40 20.52
N GLY A 150 -34.88 36.15 20.06
CA GLY A 150 -35.28 36.38 18.67
C GLY A 150 -34.44 35.60 17.64
N ALA A 151 -33.86 34.47 18.03
CA ALA A 151 -32.82 33.78 17.28
C ALA A 151 -33.38 33.03 16.06
N SER A 152 -32.77 33.27 14.88
CA SER A 152 -33.14 32.59 13.63
C SER A 152 -31.91 32.12 12.84
N GLY A 153 -31.97 30.90 12.30
CA GLY A 153 -30.94 30.33 11.44
C GLY A 153 -29.69 29.84 12.18
N ILE A 154 -28.91 29.00 11.51
CA ILE A 154 -27.78 28.25 12.10
C ILE A 154 -26.68 29.17 12.67
N LYS A 155 -26.52 30.39 12.13
CA LYS A 155 -25.55 31.37 12.64
C LYS A 155 -25.83 31.83 14.09
N ALA A 156 -27.08 31.76 14.55
CA ALA A 156 -27.45 32.13 15.93
C ALA A 156 -27.11 31.05 16.98
N MET A 157 -26.69 29.86 16.55
CA MET A 157 -26.38 28.70 17.42
C MET A 157 -25.48 29.05 18.61
N GLY A 158 -24.41 29.83 18.40
CA GLY A 158 -23.46 30.19 19.44
C GLY A 158 -24.03 31.07 20.56
N ALA A 159 -25.08 31.85 20.28
CA ALA A 159 -25.79 32.63 21.29
C ALA A 159 -26.75 31.74 22.09
N VAL A 160 -27.54 30.91 21.39
CA VAL A 160 -28.48 29.97 22.03
C VAL A 160 -27.75 29.01 22.98
N MET A 161 -26.66 28.37 22.53
CA MET A 161 -25.88 27.42 23.35
C MET A 161 -25.16 28.03 24.57
N LYS A 162 -25.11 29.37 24.66
CA LYS A 162 -24.59 30.12 25.80
C LYS A 162 -25.67 30.46 26.85
N GLU A 163 -26.92 30.59 26.41
CA GLU A 163 -28.07 31.08 27.19
C GLU A 163 -29.01 29.96 27.69
N VAL A 164 -28.82 28.72 27.22
CA VAL A 164 -29.52 27.53 27.75
C VAL A 164 -28.90 27.12 29.10
N ASP A 165 -29.61 27.43 30.18
CA ASP A 165 -29.25 27.12 31.56
C ASP A 165 -29.68 25.70 31.96
N ILE A 166 -29.20 24.70 31.23
CA ILE A 166 -29.35 23.28 31.58
C ILE A 166 -28.00 22.76 32.07
N SER A 167 -27.99 22.18 33.28
CA SER A 167 -26.78 21.58 33.85
C SER A 167 -26.29 20.42 32.98
N PRO A 168 -24.97 20.31 32.70
CA PRO A 168 -24.39 19.15 32.02
C PRO A 168 -24.74 17.82 32.70
N ALA A 169 -25.00 17.82 34.01
CA ALA A 169 -25.41 16.63 34.74
C ALA A 169 -26.84 16.15 34.44
N GLN A 170 -27.73 17.01 33.89
CA GLN A 170 -29.14 16.71 33.59
C GLN A 170 -29.40 16.41 32.10
N ALA A 171 -28.55 16.92 31.20
CA ALA A 171 -28.59 16.61 29.78
C ALA A 171 -27.20 16.80 29.11
N PRO A 172 -26.78 15.91 28.20
CA PRO A 172 -25.54 16.10 27.43
C PRO A 172 -25.62 17.33 26.51
N ARG A 173 -24.58 18.19 26.51
CA ARG A 173 -24.55 19.40 25.65
C ARG A 173 -24.65 19.10 24.15
N SER A 174 -24.31 17.88 23.71
CA SER A 174 -24.53 17.44 22.33
C SER A 174 -26.01 17.30 21.97
N CYS A 175 -26.83 16.74 22.87
CA CYS A 175 -28.28 16.61 22.68
C CYS A 175 -28.95 17.98 22.60
N ILE A 176 -28.58 18.90 23.50
CA ILE A 176 -29.03 20.30 23.48
C ILE A 176 -28.66 20.96 22.14
N ALA A 177 -27.44 20.75 21.64
CA ALA A 177 -26.98 21.31 20.37
C ALA A 177 -27.72 20.74 19.15
N GLU A 178 -28.06 19.45 19.14
CA GLU A 178 -28.85 18.83 18.06
C GLU A 178 -30.30 19.32 18.06
N ILE A 179 -30.91 19.45 19.23
CA ILE A 179 -32.25 20.02 19.40
C ILE A 179 -32.28 21.49 18.97
N ALA A 180 -31.31 22.31 19.39
CA ALA A 180 -31.16 23.69 18.92
C ALA A 180 -30.96 23.76 17.39
N LYS A 181 -30.23 22.80 16.80
CA LYS A 181 -29.95 22.74 15.35
C LYS A 181 -31.18 22.35 14.53
N LYS A 182 -32.05 21.50 15.09
CA LYS A 182 -33.37 21.14 14.55
C LYS A 182 -34.31 22.35 14.57
N LEU A 183 -34.42 23.04 15.71
CA LEU A 183 -35.29 24.20 15.89
C LEU A 183 -34.88 25.41 15.05
N LEU A 184 -33.59 25.79 15.05
CA LEU A 184 -33.06 26.94 14.29
C LEU A 184 -33.12 26.74 12.76
N ARG A 185 -33.28 25.49 12.28
CA ARG A 185 -33.53 25.18 10.86
C ARG A 185 -34.99 25.36 10.44
N PHE A 186 -35.94 25.20 11.34
CA PHE A 186 -37.37 25.27 11.01
C PHE A 186 -37.90 26.71 10.85
N LYS A 187 -37.23 27.71 11.45
CA LYS A 187 -37.58 29.14 11.33
C LYS A 187 -37.00 29.86 10.09
N SER A 188 -36.41 29.15 9.10
CA SER A 188 -35.75 29.77 7.93
C SER A 188 -36.47 29.55 6.60
N THR A 189 -37.80 29.53 6.58
CA THR A 189 -38.62 29.39 5.35
C THR A 189 -39.70 30.46 5.29
N THR A 190 -39.40 31.55 4.57
CA THR A 190 -40.36 32.57 4.12
C THR A 190 -39.96 33.03 2.73
N GLU A 191 -40.94 33.23 1.86
CA GLU A 191 -40.77 33.47 0.44
C GLU A 191 -40.33 34.91 0.13
N VAL A 192 -39.43 35.11 -0.84
CA VAL A 192 -39.39 36.33 -1.69
C VAL A 192 -38.99 35.92 -3.11
N SER A 193 -39.63 36.54 -4.11
CA SER A 193 -39.37 36.38 -5.55
C SER A 193 -37.99 36.93 -5.98
N GLY A 194 -37.39 36.33 -7.01
CA GLY A 194 -36.01 36.62 -7.41
C GLY A 194 -35.80 37.80 -8.39
N SER A 195 -34.53 38.05 -8.71
CA SER A 195 -34.09 38.90 -9.82
C SER A 195 -32.73 38.44 -10.36
N SER A 196 -32.58 38.43 -11.67
CA SER A 196 -31.47 37.94 -12.49
C SER A 196 -30.03 38.16 -11.99
N ILE A 197 -29.19 37.13 -12.17
CA ILE A 197 -27.75 37.26 -12.41
C ILE A 197 -27.45 36.62 -13.79
N THR A 198 -26.49 37.19 -14.53
CA THR A 198 -26.27 36.91 -15.95
C THR A 198 -25.61 35.56 -16.23
N ASN A 199 -26.17 34.80 -17.18
CA ASN A 199 -25.52 33.60 -17.73
C ASN A 199 -24.23 33.95 -18.47
N VAL A 200 -23.11 33.36 -18.05
CA VAL A 200 -21.96 33.07 -18.93
C VAL A 200 -22.20 31.68 -19.51
N PRO A 201 -22.12 31.47 -20.84
CA PRO A 201 -22.46 30.18 -21.43
C PRO A 201 -21.42 29.11 -21.10
N LEU A 202 -21.88 28.01 -20.49
CA LEU A 202 -21.14 26.75 -20.46
C LEU A 202 -21.03 26.21 -21.89
N ASN A 203 -19.86 26.39 -22.52
CA ASN A 203 -19.57 25.77 -23.81
C ASN A 203 -19.59 24.25 -23.67
N ALA A 204 -20.62 23.62 -24.27
CA ALA A 204 -20.90 22.20 -24.12
C ALA A 204 -19.73 21.32 -24.61
N HIS A 205 -18.94 20.85 -23.65
CA HIS A 205 -18.06 19.71 -23.86
C HIS A 205 -18.86 18.42 -23.64
N THR A 206 -18.62 17.43 -24.49
CA THR A 206 -19.24 16.10 -24.39
C THR A 206 -19.00 15.54 -22.97
N PRO A 207 -20.03 15.07 -22.25
CA PRO A 207 -19.87 14.67 -20.86
C PRO A 207 -18.90 13.48 -20.74
N GLU A 208 -17.78 13.71 -20.05
CA GLU A 208 -16.83 12.68 -19.66
C GLU A 208 -17.55 11.64 -18.80
N LYS A 209 -17.57 10.38 -19.25
CA LYS A 209 -18.41 9.34 -18.64
C LYS A 209 -17.68 8.67 -17.48
N THR A 210 -17.95 9.14 -16.27
CA THR A 210 -17.61 8.42 -15.04
C THR A 210 -18.26 7.03 -15.06
N LYS A 211 -17.45 5.98 -15.03
CA LYS A 211 -17.87 4.61 -14.75
C LYS A 211 -17.81 4.41 -13.24
N VAL A 212 -18.82 3.73 -12.69
CA VAL A 212 -18.80 3.23 -11.31
C VAL A 212 -18.71 1.70 -11.37
N SER A 213 -17.92 1.10 -10.48
CA SER A 213 -17.80 -0.34 -10.31
C SER A 213 -19.11 -0.98 -9.86
N ALA A 214 -19.24 -2.29 -10.06
CA ALA A 214 -20.44 -3.05 -9.66
C ALA A 214 -20.65 -3.13 -8.13
N ASP A 215 -19.61 -2.87 -7.34
CA ASP A 215 -19.67 -2.75 -5.87
C ASP A 215 -19.96 -1.31 -5.37
N GLY A 216 -19.97 -0.31 -6.26
CA GLY A 216 -20.24 1.09 -5.94
C GLY A 216 -19.09 1.84 -5.24
N GLN A 217 -17.93 1.22 -5.05
CA GLN A 217 -16.80 1.79 -4.29
C GLN A 217 -15.76 2.48 -5.18
N THR A 218 -15.50 1.92 -6.37
CA THR A 218 -14.52 2.45 -7.34
C THR A 218 -15.20 3.34 -8.39
N TYR A 219 -14.64 4.53 -8.60
CA TYR A 219 -15.09 5.53 -9.56
C TYR A 219 -13.97 5.78 -10.56
N ILE A 220 -14.26 5.76 -11.86
CA ILE A 220 -13.27 5.90 -12.94
C ILE A 220 -13.79 6.87 -14.01
N THR A 221 -13.14 8.01 -14.17
CA THR A 221 -13.41 8.96 -15.26
C THR A 221 -12.24 8.96 -16.24
N THR A 222 -12.54 8.79 -17.54
CA THR A 222 -11.56 9.03 -18.61
C THR A 222 -11.71 10.46 -19.10
N LEU A 223 -10.65 11.25 -18.99
CA LEU A 223 -10.59 12.63 -19.48
C LEU A 223 -10.61 12.67 -21.01
N ALA A 224 -10.95 13.82 -21.58
CA ALA A 224 -11.02 14.02 -23.03
C ALA A 224 -9.72 13.68 -23.81
N ASN A 225 -8.55 13.73 -23.18
CA ASN A 225 -7.25 13.35 -23.77
C ASN A 225 -6.89 11.85 -23.58
N GLY A 226 -7.77 11.04 -22.97
CA GLY A 226 -7.57 9.62 -22.72
C GLY A 226 -6.96 9.27 -21.35
N LEU A 227 -6.54 10.27 -20.56
CA LEU A 227 -6.02 10.03 -19.21
C LEU A 227 -7.10 9.48 -18.27
N ARG A 228 -6.73 8.51 -17.45
CA ARG A 228 -7.63 7.85 -16.50
C ARG A 228 -7.50 8.47 -15.11
N VAL A 229 -8.60 8.95 -14.53
CA VAL A 229 -8.68 9.38 -13.12
C VAL A 229 -9.54 8.37 -12.37
N ALA A 230 -9.04 7.83 -11.26
CA ALA A 230 -9.66 6.77 -10.49
C ALA A 230 -9.69 7.10 -8.99
N SER A 231 -10.77 6.76 -8.29
CA SER A 231 -10.79 6.88 -6.83
C SER A 231 -11.68 5.88 -6.11
N GLU A 232 -11.35 5.65 -4.84
CA GLU A 232 -12.17 4.90 -3.89
C GLU A 232 -12.43 5.71 -2.61
N ARG A 233 -13.70 5.77 -2.20
CA ARG A 233 -14.12 6.40 -0.93
C ARG A 233 -13.89 5.41 0.21
N SER A 234 -12.83 5.61 0.99
CA SER A 234 -12.41 4.74 2.09
C SER A 234 -12.20 5.54 3.39
N PRO A 235 -12.86 5.21 4.51
CA PRO A 235 -12.78 6.01 5.75
C PRO A 235 -11.37 5.97 6.34
N GLY A 236 -10.89 7.11 6.86
CA GLY A 236 -9.58 7.20 7.51
C GLY A 236 -9.08 8.63 7.68
N HIS A 237 -7.96 8.79 8.40
CA HIS A 237 -7.33 10.08 8.68
C HIS A 237 -6.38 10.56 7.56
N PHE A 238 -6.05 9.69 6.61
CA PHE A 238 -5.13 9.93 5.50
C PHE A 238 -5.83 9.68 4.16
N THR A 239 -5.35 10.34 3.12
CA THR A 239 -5.62 10.03 1.71
C THR A 239 -4.32 9.55 1.10
N ALA A 240 -4.34 8.42 0.41
CA ALA A 240 -3.24 8.05 -0.47
C ALA A 240 -3.61 8.43 -1.91
N LEU A 241 -2.65 8.95 -2.67
CA LEU A 241 -2.81 9.32 -4.08
C LEU A 241 -1.54 9.00 -4.86
N GLY A 242 -1.66 8.76 -6.16
CA GLY A 242 -0.50 8.51 -7.00
C GLY A 242 -0.78 8.59 -8.50
N VAL A 243 0.30 8.70 -9.25
CA VAL A 243 0.34 8.72 -10.71
C VAL A 243 1.08 7.47 -11.18
N TYR A 244 0.42 6.68 -12.02
CA TYR A 244 0.90 5.43 -12.58
C TYR A 244 1.12 5.63 -14.07
N VAL A 245 2.38 5.56 -14.50
CA VAL A 245 2.76 5.71 -15.91
C VAL A 245 3.10 4.33 -16.47
N ASP A 246 2.42 3.92 -17.54
CA ASP A 246 2.74 2.70 -18.29
C ASP A 246 4.05 2.93 -19.10
N ALA A 247 5.15 2.82 -18.36
CA ALA A 247 6.54 3.05 -18.72
C ALA A 247 7.41 2.19 -17.79
N GLY A 248 8.67 1.93 -18.12
CA GLY A 248 9.51 0.98 -17.38
C GLY A 248 10.48 0.23 -18.28
N SER A 249 11.37 -0.57 -17.70
CA SER A 249 12.46 -1.18 -18.48
C SER A 249 12.00 -2.13 -19.58
N ARG A 250 10.79 -2.72 -19.49
CA ARG A 250 10.18 -3.54 -20.56
C ARG A 250 10.09 -2.79 -21.90
N TYR A 251 9.95 -1.47 -21.83
CA TYR A 251 9.68 -0.62 -22.98
C TYR A 251 10.93 0.00 -23.62
N GLU A 252 12.09 -0.21 -23.01
CA GLU A 252 13.37 0.38 -23.43
C GLU A 252 14.05 -0.37 -24.57
N ASP A 253 14.98 0.33 -25.21
CA ASP A 253 15.90 -0.20 -26.21
C ASP A 253 17.37 0.02 -25.80
N HIS A 254 18.31 -0.39 -26.65
CA HIS A 254 19.74 -0.24 -26.39
C HIS A 254 20.23 1.23 -26.31
N SER A 255 19.40 2.23 -26.64
CA SER A 255 19.70 3.66 -26.48
C SER A 255 19.06 4.31 -25.24
N THR A 256 18.08 3.62 -24.65
CA THR A 256 17.27 4.09 -23.51
C THR A 256 17.31 3.13 -22.31
N SER A 257 18.15 2.10 -22.35
CA SER A 257 18.28 1.08 -21.31
C SER A 257 18.61 1.68 -19.94
N GLY A 258 17.73 1.45 -18.98
CA GLY A 258 17.79 1.99 -17.61
C GLY A 258 17.24 3.41 -17.45
N TYR A 259 16.66 4.03 -18.48
CA TYR A 259 16.11 5.38 -18.34
C TYR A 259 14.93 5.44 -17.37
N ALA A 260 14.17 4.35 -17.18
CA ALA A 260 13.17 4.23 -16.13
C ALA A 260 13.77 4.42 -14.72
N HIS A 261 14.96 3.84 -14.46
CA HIS A 261 15.69 4.07 -13.21
C HIS A 261 16.17 5.52 -13.09
N LEU A 262 16.59 6.16 -14.19
CA LEU A 262 16.95 7.58 -14.16
C LEU A 262 15.72 8.48 -13.90
N MET A 263 14.55 8.18 -14.49
CA MET A 263 13.28 8.88 -14.22
C MET A 263 12.81 8.72 -12.75
N ASP A 264 13.21 7.63 -12.10
CA ASP A 264 12.96 7.34 -10.70
C ASP A 264 13.88 8.16 -9.78
N ARG A 265 15.19 8.18 -10.06
CA ARG A 265 16.18 8.98 -9.32
C ARG A 265 16.06 10.49 -9.54
N LEU A 266 15.50 10.91 -10.68
CA LEU A 266 15.20 12.31 -11.00
C LEU A 266 13.79 12.75 -10.57
N ALA A 267 13.04 11.89 -9.88
CA ALA A 267 11.74 12.24 -9.31
C ALA A 267 11.87 13.40 -8.31
N PHE A 268 10.90 14.31 -8.32
CA PHE A 268 10.80 15.45 -7.41
C PHE A 268 12.00 16.42 -7.41
N ARG A 269 12.82 16.39 -8.47
CA ARG A 269 13.89 17.37 -8.76
C ARG A 269 13.29 18.67 -9.32
N ASN A 270 13.99 19.26 -10.29
CA ASN A 270 13.59 20.48 -10.98
C ASN A 270 12.44 20.21 -11.96
N SER A 271 11.58 21.21 -12.17
CA SER A 271 10.44 21.19 -13.09
C SER A 271 10.29 22.54 -13.80
N GLU A 272 9.28 22.70 -14.66
CA GLU A 272 8.96 24.00 -15.27
C GLU A 272 8.61 25.09 -14.24
N ARG A 273 8.02 24.73 -13.09
CA ARG A 273 7.45 25.69 -12.13
C ARG A 273 8.02 25.64 -10.72
N LEU A 274 8.72 24.57 -10.36
CA LEU A 274 9.33 24.36 -9.04
C LEU A 274 10.82 24.01 -9.20
N THR A 275 11.67 24.67 -8.42
CA THR A 275 13.05 24.24 -8.21
C THR A 275 13.12 23.01 -7.31
N GLY A 276 14.19 22.21 -7.39
CA GLY A 276 14.37 21.05 -6.51
C GLY A 276 14.36 21.39 -5.01
N ILE A 277 14.75 22.61 -4.63
CA ILE A 277 14.67 23.11 -3.25
C ILE A 277 13.22 23.33 -2.82
N GLU A 278 12.38 23.91 -3.68
CA GLU A 278 10.95 24.09 -3.40
C GLU A 278 10.20 22.76 -3.39
N SER A 279 10.55 21.84 -4.30
CA SER A 279 10.07 20.46 -4.30
C SER A 279 10.37 19.79 -2.94
N MET A 280 11.64 19.80 -2.50
CA MET A 280 12.06 19.21 -1.23
C MET A 280 11.37 19.85 -0.01
N ALA A 281 11.27 21.18 0.04
CA ALA A 281 10.56 21.89 1.10
C ALA A 281 9.05 21.54 1.14
N MET A 282 8.44 21.21 0.00
CA MET A 282 7.09 20.65 -0.04
C MET A 282 7.04 19.19 0.43
N ILE A 283 8.03 18.35 0.11
CA ILE A 283 8.14 16.98 0.65
C ILE A 283 8.22 17.00 2.18
N GLU A 284 9.10 17.83 2.75
CA GLU A 284 9.25 17.98 4.21
C GLU A 284 7.94 18.46 4.86
N LYS A 285 7.27 19.44 4.27
CA LYS A 285 5.96 19.93 4.74
C LYS A 285 4.88 18.85 4.69
N LEU A 286 4.91 17.97 3.69
CA LEU A 286 4.02 16.81 3.56
C LEU A 286 4.41 15.63 4.48
N GLY A 287 5.41 15.81 5.36
CA GLY A 287 5.86 14.80 6.32
C GLY A 287 6.71 13.70 5.69
N GLY A 288 7.29 13.92 4.51
CA GLY A 288 8.17 12.97 3.84
C GLY A 288 7.49 11.73 3.25
N SER A 289 6.16 11.61 3.33
CA SER A 289 5.42 10.42 2.85
C SER A 289 5.06 10.53 1.36
N ILE A 290 6.08 10.62 0.53
CA ILE A 290 6.01 10.57 -0.93
C ILE A 290 7.18 9.75 -1.48
N VAL A 291 6.89 8.91 -2.47
CA VAL A 291 7.83 7.95 -3.05
C VAL A 291 7.71 7.93 -4.56
N SER A 292 8.83 7.62 -5.20
CA SER A 292 8.89 7.16 -6.59
C SER A 292 9.36 5.71 -6.59
N SER A 293 8.91 4.93 -7.57
CA SER A 293 9.47 3.60 -7.86
C SER A 293 9.29 3.21 -9.32
N SER A 294 10.38 2.76 -9.94
CA SER A 294 10.41 2.18 -11.28
C SER A 294 10.35 0.65 -11.25
N THR A 295 9.67 0.07 -12.24
CA THR A 295 9.55 -1.38 -12.44
C THR A 295 9.66 -1.70 -13.94
N ARG A 296 9.51 -2.98 -14.31
CA ARG A 296 9.47 -3.39 -15.72
C ARG A 296 8.30 -2.78 -16.50
N GLU A 297 7.11 -2.65 -15.90
CA GLU A 297 5.87 -2.24 -16.60
C GLU A 297 5.19 -0.98 -16.05
N CYS A 298 5.73 -0.37 -14.98
CA CYS A 298 5.21 0.86 -14.42
C CYS A 298 6.31 1.72 -13.80
N ILE A 299 6.21 3.03 -13.99
CA ILE A 299 6.83 4.02 -13.10
C ILE A 299 5.71 4.62 -12.25
N MET A 300 5.91 4.65 -10.94
CA MET A 300 4.89 5.00 -9.95
C MET A 300 5.37 6.16 -9.10
N TYR A 301 4.50 7.17 -8.93
CA TYR A 301 4.73 8.30 -8.04
C TYR A 301 3.57 8.35 -7.04
N GLN A 302 3.81 8.10 -5.76
CA GLN A 302 2.75 7.91 -4.75
C GLN A 302 3.00 8.74 -3.50
N ALA A 303 1.93 9.19 -2.83
CA ALA A 303 1.99 9.89 -1.55
C ALA A 303 0.87 9.43 -0.60
N ALA A 304 1.12 9.47 0.71
CA ALA A 304 0.10 9.29 1.76
C ALA A 304 0.07 10.51 2.69
N VAL A 305 -0.95 11.35 2.55
CA VAL A 305 -1.00 12.68 3.18
C VAL A 305 -2.33 12.91 3.90
N PHE A 306 -2.42 13.98 4.71
CA PHE A 306 -3.71 14.36 5.29
C PHE A 306 -4.66 14.89 4.19
N PRO A 307 -5.99 14.73 4.32
CA PRO A 307 -6.96 15.16 3.31
C PRO A 307 -6.86 16.64 2.90
N HIS A 308 -6.36 17.52 3.77
CA HIS A 308 -6.17 18.95 3.47
C HIS A 308 -4.89 19.25 2.66
N ASP A 309 -3.93 18.33 2.65
CA ASP A 309 -2.66 18.46 1.92
C ASP A 309 -2.71 17.85 0.52
N VAL A 310 -3.76 17.10 0.18
CA VAL A 310 -3.92 16.44 -1.13
C VAL A 310 -3.74 17.39 -2.33
N PRO A 311 -4.21 18.66 -2.32
CA PRO A 311 -3.92 19.60 -3.42
C PRO A 311 -2.42 19.92 -3.56
N THR A 312 -1.67 19.97 -2.45
CA THR A 312 -0.22 20.20 -2.44
C THR A 312 0.53 18.97 -2.97
N ALA A 313 0.14 17.78 -2.51
CA ALA A 313 0.71 16.51 -2.96
C ALA A 313 0.44 16.26 -4.45
N LEU A 314 -0.79 16.47 -4.93
CA LEU A 314 -1.11 16.29 -6.35
C LEU A 314 -0.38 17.30 -7.23
N LYS A 315 -0.18 18.54 -6.77
CA LYS A 315 0.64 19.53 -7.48
C LYS A 315 2.08 19.04 -7.65
N LEU A 316 2.71 18.54 -6.58
CA LEU A 316 4.08 18.04 -6.63
C LEU A 316 4.20 16.80 -7.54
N LEU A 317 3.22 15.90 -7.49
CA LEU A 317 3.13 14.76 -8.42
C LEU A 317 2.94 15.22 -9.87
N ALA A 318 2.11 16.24 -10.13
CA ALA A 318 1.84 16.77 -11.46
C ALA A 318 3.06 17.47 -12.09
N GLU A 319 3.77 18.33 -11.35
CA GLU A 319 4.98 18.97 -11.87
C GLU A 319 6.09 17.93 -12.15
N THR A 320 6.22 16.91 -11.29
CA THR A 320 7.18 15.79 -11.49
C THR A 320 6.85 14.94 -12.71
N THR A 321 5.57 14.64 -12.95
CA THR A 321 5.15 13.69 -14.00
C THR A 321 4.86 14.34 -15.35
N LEU A 322 4.37 15.58 -15.36
CA LEU A 322 3.97 16.28 -16.59
C LEU A 322 5.05 17.24 -17.10
N ARG A 323 5.87 17.82 -16.20
CA ARG A 323 6.76 18.96 -16.47
C ARG A 323 8.16 18.83 -15.83
N PRO A 324 8.80 17.63 -15.76
CA PRO A 324 10.14 17.51 -15.19
C PRO A 324 11.17 18.25 -16.06
N LYS A 325 12.19 18.83 -15.42
CA LYS A 325 13.25 19.58 -16.07
C LYS A 325 14.61 19.01 -15.65
N PHE A 326 15.12 18.08 -16.45
CA PHE A 326 16.42 17.46 -16.25
C PHE A 326 17.53 18.48 -16.52
N LEU A 327 18.35 18.81 -15.51
CA LEU A 327 19.52 19.66 -15.65
C LEU A 327 20.79 18.81 -15.83
N PRO A 328 21.83 19.31 -16.52
CA PRO A 328 23.15 18.67 -16.51
C PRO A 328 23.66 18.39 -15.10
N GLU A 329 23.50 19.34 -14.17
CA GLU A 329 23.90 19.20 -12.77
C GLU A 329 23.21 18.03 -12.05
N ASP A 330 21.92 17.78 -12.32
CA ASP A 330 21.20 16.63 -11.76
C ASP A 330 21.75 15.29 -12.31
N ILE A 331 22.26 15.27 -13.55
CA ILE A 331 22.86 14.08 -14.18
C ILE A 331 24.28 13.84 -13.65
N GLU A 332 25.07 14.90 -13.44
CA GLU A 332 26.39 14.83 -12.80
C GLU A 332 26.30 14.26 -11.37
N GLU A 333 25.24 14.59 -10.62
CA GLU A 333 24.99 13.97 -9.30
C GLU A 333 24.70 12.47 -9.41
N LEU A 334 23.92 12.04 -10.42
CA LEU A 334 23.66 10.61 -10.65
C LEU A 334 24.92 9.84 -11.09
N GLN A 335 25.79 10.46 -11.88
CA GLN A 335 27.10 9.88 -12.26
C GLN A 335 28.00 9.60 -11.04
N MET A 336 27.79 10.29 -9.93
CA MET A 336 28.51 10.04 -8.67
C MET A 336 27.81 9.00 -7.76
N THR A 337 26.48 8.89 -7.80
CA THR A 337 25.69 8.05 -6.87
C THR A 337 25.36 6.66 -7.41
N VAL A 338 24.87 6.57 -8.66
CA VAL A 338 24.40 5.31 -9.26
C VAL A 338 25.49 4.22 -9.35
N PRO A 339 26.80 4.51 -9.60
CA PRO A 339 27.83 3.48 -9.56
C PRO A 339 27.97 2.80 -8.19
N TRP A 340 27.70 3.51 -7.09
CA TRP A 340 27.65 2.93 -5.75
C TRP A 340 26.38 2.11 -5.53
N GLU A 341 25.23 2.57 -6.01
CA GLU A 341 23.98 1.81 -5.95
C GLU A 341 24.08 0.48 -6.70
N LEU A 342 24.70 0.47 -7.88
CA LEU A 342 24.98 -0.75 -8.64
C LEU A 342 25.87 -1.71 -7.86
N GLN A 343 26.93 -1.21 -7.22
CA GLN A 343 27.84 -2.04 -6.42
C GLN A 343 27.15 -2.62 -5.17
N ASP A 344 26.32 -1.81 -4.49
CA ASP A 344 25.52 -2.24 -3.34
C ASP A 344 24.46 -3.29 -3.73
N PHE A 345 23.83 -3.14 -4.91
CA PHE A 345 22.90 -4.09 -5.50
C PHE A 345 23.58 -5.42 -5.89
N GLU A 346 24.71 -5.37 -6.60
CA GLU A 346 25.49 -6.57 -6.97
C GLU A 346 26.05 -7.33 -5.74
N SER A 347 26.23 -6.64 -4.61
CA SER A 347 26.65 -7.26 -3.34
C SER A 347 25.57 -8.09 -2.64
N LYS A 348 24.32 -8.04 -3.12
CA LYS A 348 23.12 -8.62 -2.49
C LYS A 348 22.45 -9.63 -3.42
N PRO A 349 22.85 -10.92 -3.38
CA PRO A 349 22.35 -11.95 -4.28
C PRO A 349 20.82 -12.10 -4.29
N GLU A 350 20.15 -11.80 -3.18
CA GLU A 350 18.70 -11.81 -3.03
C GLU A 350 17.97 -10.75 -3.87
N MET A 351 18.68 -9.71 -4.34
CA MET A 351 18.16 -8.73 -5.32
C MET A 351 18.79 -8.91 -6.70
N PHE A 352 20.09 -9.19 -6.76
CA PHE A 352 20.82 -9.38 -8.01
C PHE A 352 20.38 -10.62 -8.80
N LEU A 353 20.17 -11.77 -8.14
CA LEU A 353 19.82 -13.02 -8.85
C LEU A 353 18.40 -13.00 -9.43
N PRO A 354 17.36 -12.46 -8.77
CA PRO A 354 16.06 -12.24 -9.41
C PRO A 354 16.12 -11.32 -10.64
N GLU A 355 17.05 -10.37 -10.68
CA GLU A 355 17.24 -9.51 -11.86
C GLU A 355 17.92 -10.27 -13.00
N LYS A 356 19.04 -10.93 -12.71
CA LYS A 356 19.77 -11.76 -13.68
C LYS A 356 18.91 -12.92 -14.21
N LEU A 357 17.97 -13.41 -13.40
CA LEU A 357 16.99 -14.43 -13.78
C LEU A 357 16.09 -13.96 -14.94
N HIS A 358 15.66 -12.69 -14.94
CA HIS A 358 14.87 -12.13 -16.04
C HIS A 358 15.68 -11.96 -17.32
N GLU A 359 16.91 -11.43 -17.21
CA GLU A 359 17.83 -11.29 -18.35
C GLU A 359 18.05 -12.63 -19.08
N VAL A 360 18.30 -13.70 -18.32
CA VAL A 360 18.54 -15.05 -18.86
C VAL A 360 17.24 -15.72 -19.34
N ALA A 361 16.10 -15.43 -18.74
CA ALA A 361 14.79 -15.98 -19.12
C ALA A 361 14.18 -15.34 -20.37
N PHE A 362 14.48 -14.07 -20.65
CA PHE A 362 13.85 -13.25 -21.69
C PHE A 362 14.90 -12.60 -22.61
N GLN A 363 15.77 -13.41 -23.20
CA GLN A 363 16.95 -12.98 -23.99
C GLN A 363 16.61 -12.17 -25.27
N THR A 364 15.32 -12.00 -25.59
CA THR A 364 14.82 -11.23 -26.74
C THR A 364 14.54 -9.75 -26.43
N GLY A 365 15.00 -9.27 -25.26
CA GLY A 365 14.70 -7.94 -24.73
C GLY A 365 13.34 -7.91 -24.03
N THR A 366 12.74 -6.72 -23.92
CA THR A 366 11.51 -6.47 -23.15
C THR A 366 11.68 -6.82 -21.67
N LEU A 367 11.05 -7.88 -21.14
CA LEU A 367 11.22 -8.28 -19.74
C LEU A 367 12.67 -8.67 -19.38
N GLY A 368 13.51 -9.01 -20.37
CA GLY A 368 14.94 -9.25 -20.17
C GLY A 368 15.81 -7.98 -20.13
N ASN A 369 15.23 -6.81 -20.39
CA ASN A 369 15.93 -5.54 -20.24
C ASN A 369 16.26 -5.30 -18.75
N PRO A 370 17.43 -4.72 -18.43
CA PRO A 370 17.84 -4.47 -17.05
C PRO A 370 16.97 -3.40 -16.40
N LEU A 371 16.61 -3.58 -15.12
CA LEU A 371 15.95 -2.54 -14.32
C LEU A 371 16.86 -1.33 -14.08
N LEU A 372 18.14 -1.56 -13.84
CA LEU A 372 19.09 -0.51 -13.44
C LEU A 372 19.89 0.03 -14.62
N CYS A 373 20.11 1.34 -14.64
CA CYS A 373 20.96 2.00 -15.63
C CYS A 373 22.43 1.61 -15.44
N SER A 374 23.08 1.13 -16.50
CA SER A 374 24.53 0.86 -16.45
C SER A 374 25.34 2.15 -16.47
N VAL A 375 26.57 2.10 -15.96
CA VAL A 375 27.50 3.25 -15.96
C VAL A 375 27.78 3.76 -17.38
N GLN A 376 27.80 2.87 -18.39
CA GLN A 376 27.99 3.29 -19.78
C GLN A 376 26.80 4.09 -20.32
N GLN A 377 25.56 3.71 -19.99
CA GLN A 377 24.36 4.43 -20.41
C GLN A 377 24.20 5.76 -19.65
N LEU A 378 24.51 5.76 -18.35
CA LEU A 378 24.49 6.96 -17.50
C LEU A 378 25.49 8.03 -17.96
N ASN A 379 26.67 7.61 -18.45
CA ASN A 379 27.67 8.51 -19.05
C ASN A 379 27.31 8.96 -20.47
N ALA A 380 26.29 8.37 -21.09
CA ALA A 380 25.77 8.74 -22.41
C ALA A 380 24.43 9.49 -22.37
N ALA A 381 23.78 9.57 -21.20
CA ALA A 381 22.53 10.28 -21.00
C ALA A 381 22.72 11.81 -21.02
N THR A 382 21.77 12.52 -21.61
CA THR A 382 21.74 13.99 -21.61
C THR A 382 20.37 14.51 -21.21
N SER A 383 20.28 15.81 -20.91
CA SER A 383 19.00 16.47 -20.63
C SER A 383 17.99 16.29 -21.77
N GLU A 384 18.47 16.30 -23.02
CA GLU A 384 17.66 16.10 -24.23
C GLU A 384 17.19 14.66 -24.40
N SER A 385 18.03 13.66 -24.12
CA SER A 385 17.65 12.25 -24.25
C SER A 385 16.65 11.83 -23.18
N LEU A 386 16.85 12.25 -21.93
CA LEU A 386 15.89 12.08 -20.84
C LEU A 386 14.56 12.79 -21.16
N SER A 387 14.61 14.02 -21.66
CA SER A 387 13.42 14.74 -22.12
C SER A 387 12.73 14.07 -23.31
N ALA A 388 13.46 13.38 -24.18
CA ALA A 388 12.90 12.63 -25.31
C ALA A 388 12.19 11.35 -24.83
N TYR A 389 12.80 10.61 -23.90
CA TYR A 389 12.18 9.46 -23.24
C TYR A 389 10.90 9.87 -22.52
N HIS A 390 10.95 10.94 -21.70
CA HIS A 390 9.78 11.46 -21.00
C HIS A 390 8.63 11.76 -21.97
N ARG A 391 8.88 12.57 -23.02
CA ARG A 391 7.86 12.88 -24.05
C ARG A 391 7.29 11.63 -24.74
N LEU A 392 8.10 10.60 -24.98
CA LEU A 392 7.69 9.38 -25.67
C LEU A 392 6.77 8.49 -24.80
N TRP A 393 7.12 8.30 -23.53
CA TRP A 393 6.43 7.33 -22.66
C TRP A 393 5.31 7.96 -21.80
N TYR A 394 5.43 9.24 -21.42
CA TYR A 394 4.46 9.95 -20.56
C TYR A 394 3.32 10.55 -21.41
N GLN A 395 2.61 9.69 -22.14
CA GLN A 395 1.42 10.05 -22.94
C GLN A 395 0.14 9.88 -22.09
N PRO A 396 -0.89 10.74 -22.26
CA PRO A 396 -2.05 10.76 -21.36
C PRO A 396 -2.80 9.43 -21.31
N GLU A 397 -2.99 8.74 -22.43
CA GLU A 397 -3.63 7.42 -22.49
C GLU A 397 -2.91 6.35 -21.64
N ARG A 398 -1.63 6.56 -21.31
CA ARG A 398 -0.76 5.67 -20.52
C ARG A 398 -0.67 6.05 -19.04
N ILE A 399 -1.31 7.15 -18.65
CA ILE A 399 -1.30 7.66 -17.28
C ILE A 399 -2.62 7.32 -16.59
N VAL A 400 -2.52 6.82 -15.35
CA VAL A 400 -3.63 6.70 -14.41
C VAL A 400 -3.30 7.55 -13.18
N VAL A 401 -4.16 8.50 -12.82
CA VAL A 401 -4.14 9.14 -11.50
C VAL A 401 -5.12 8.39 -10.60
N ALA A 402 -4.65 7.81 -9.51
CA ALA A 402 -5.47 7.07 -8.55
C ALA A 402 -5.44 7.75 -7.17
N ALA A 403 -6.53 7.69 -6.41
CA ALA A 403 -6.53 8.10 -4.99
C ALA A 403 -7.56 7.36 -4.13
N VAL A 404 -7.23 7.09 -2.87
CA VAL A 404 -8.07 6.34 -1.93
C VAL A 404 -8.24 7.14 -0.64
N GLY A 405 -9.50 7.47 -0.33
CA GLY A 405 -9.89 8.35 0.79
C GLY A 405 -10.36 9.75 0.37
N ILE A 406 -10.48 10.04 -0.92
CA ILE A 406 -10.98 11.31 -1.46
C ILE A 406 -12.30 11.12 -2.24
N ASP A 407 -13.02 12.22 -2.42
CA ASP A 407 -14.14 12.31 -3.34
C ASP A 407 -13.69 12.28 -4.82
N HIS A 408 -14.49 11.65 -5.70
CA HIS A 408 -14.12 11.49 -7.10
C HIS A 408 -14.16 12.80 -7.89
N ASP A 409 -15.22 13.59 -7.72
CA ASP A 409 -15.40 14.82 -8.47
C ASP A 409 -14.34 15.84 -8.04
N ALA A 410 -14.06 15.92 -6.73
CA ALA A 410 -12.95 16.69 -6.19
C ALA A 410 -11.58 16.28 -6.79
N LEU A 411 -11.31 14.97 -6.93
CA LEU A 411 -10.08 14.49 -7.58
C LEU A 411 -10.03 14.88 -9.07
N VAL A 412 -11.11 14.69 -9.82
CA VAL A 412 -11.19 15.05 -11.24
C VAL A 412 -10.99 16.54 -11.45
N HIS A 413 -11.53 17.39 -10.58
CA HIS A 413 -11.27 18.83 -10.58
C HIS A 413 -9.80 19.15 -10.29
N LEU A 414 -9.21 18.58 -9.23
CA LEU A 414 -7.79 18.79 -8.91
C LEU A 414 -6.85 18.29 -10.03
N CYS A 415 -7.21 17.22 -10.75
CA CYS A 415 -6.47 16.76 -11.92
C CYS A 415 -6.51 17.78 -13.08
N LYS A 416 -7.68 18.40 -13.32
CA LYS A 416 -7.84 19.44 -14.33
C LYS A 416 -7.06 20.70 -13.96
N ASP A 417 -7.17 21.17 -12.71
CA ASP A 417 -6.48 22.37 -12.22
C ASP A 417 -4.95 22.27 -12.26
N ASN A 418 -4.39 21.05 -12.13
CA ASN A 418 -2.94 20.81 -12.27
C ASN A 418 -2.49 20.51 -13.71
N GLY A 419 -3.43 20.49 -14.68
CA GLY A 419 -3.18 20.36 -16.11
C GLY A 419 -2.96 18.93 -16.62
N PHE A 420 -3.45 17.90 -15.92
CA PHE A 420 -3.48 16.53 -16.47
C PHE A 420 -4.39 16.43 -17.72
N ALA A 421 -5.38 17.31 -17.85
CA ALA A 421 -6.25 17.42 -19.02
C ALA A 421 -5.59 18.14 -20.23
N ASP A 422 -4.56 18.96 -19.99
CA ASP A 422 -3.89 19.76 -21.02
C ASP A 422 -2.82 18.96 -21.80
N LEU A 423 -2.48 17.76 -21.31
CA LEU A 423 -1.44 16.92 -21.89
C LEU A 423 -1.87 16.43 -23.28
N LYS A 424 -1.01 16.67 -24.29
CA LYS A 424 -1.30 16.45 -25.71
C LYS A 424 -0.78 15.10 -26.20
N ASN A 425 -1.64 14.31 -26.83
CA ASN A 425 -1.27 13.02 -27.42
C ASN A 425 -0.43 13.24 -28.69
N LEU A 426 0.75 12.61 -28.78
CA LEU A 426 1.58 12.56 -29.99
C LEU A 426 0.85 11.94 -31.19
N SER A 427 -0.13 11.07 -30.93
CA SER A 427 -1.01 10.45 -31.92
C SER A 427 -2.01 11.43 -32.57
N SER A 428 -2.26 12.59 -31.96
CA SER A 428 -3.29 13.54 -32.41
C SER A 428 -2.82 14.54 -33.47
N SER A 429 -1.52 14.73 -33.66
CA SER A 429 -0.93 15.72 -34.58
C SER A 429 -0.77 15.23 -36.04
N GLY A 430 -1.41 14.11 -36.39
CA GLY A 430 -1.29 13.44 -37.70
C GLY A 430 -2.51 13.58 -38.60
N THR A 431 -2.92 14.79 -39.00
CA THR A 431 -3.91 14.95 -40.07
C THR A 431 -3.40 14.34 -41.38
N ALA A 432 -4.13 13.38 -41.95
CA ALA A 432 -3.82 12.72 -43.21
C ALA A 432 -3.99 13.67 -44.40
N ALA A 433 -2.99 14.52 -44.65
CA ALA A 433 -2.94 15.44 -45.78
C ALA A 433 -2.63 14.69 -47.08
N SER A 434 -3.67 14.33 -47.84
CA SER A 434 -3.51 13.84 -49.20
C SER A 434 -3.02 14.94 -50.14
N MET A 435 -1.89 14.76 -50.81
CA MET A 435 -1.54 15.56 -51.98
C MET A 435 -0.74 14.76 -53.01
N GLN A 436 -0.84 15.19 -54.27
CA GLN A 436 -0.43 14.43 -55.44
C GLN A 436 1.05 14.67 -55.79
N SER A 437 1.66 13.69 -56.46
CA SER A 437 3.00 13.80 -57.02
C SER A 437 2.99 14.62 -58.31
N ASP A 438 3.86 15.63 -58.43
CA ASP A 438 4.49 15.93 -59.73
C ASP A 438 5.79 16.76 -59.66
N GLN A 439 6.73 16.37 -60.53
CA GLN A 439 7.92 17.07 -61.10
C GLN A 439 9.06 17.63 -60.20
N LEU A 440 10.25 17.69 -60.83
CA LEU A 440 11.55 18.05 -60.25
C LEU A 440 12.00 19.47 -60.68
N SER A 441 12.81 20.13 -59.86
CA SER A 441 14.06 20.79 -60.29
C SER A 441 14.97 21.11 -59.10
N SER A 442 16.23 21.48 -59.37
CA SER A 442 17.29 21.70 -58.37
C SER A 442 17.57 23.19 -58.11
N ASN A 443 18.10 23.51 -56.92
CA ASN A 443 19.41 24.16 -56.73
C ASN A 443 19.72 24.39 -55.24
N ASP A 444 20.93 24.87 -54.93
CA ASP A 444 21.62 24.76 -53.64
C ASP A 444 21.21 25.75 -52.52
N ALA A 445 21.78 25.43 -51.32
CA ALA A 445 22.20 26.30 -50.22
C ALA A 445 21.39 26.27 -48.90
N ASP A 446 22.17 26.04 -47.83
CA ASP A 446 21.96 26.29 -46.39
C ASP A 446 20.67 25.91 -45.65
N GLY A 447 20.88 25.13 -44.57
CA GLY A 447 20.63 25.72 -43.25
C GLY A 447 19.33 25.41 -42.51
N ARG A 448 18.48 24.44 -42.95
CA ARG A 448 17.41 23.83 -42.13
C ARG A 448 16.81 22.57 -42.78
N SER A 449 17.22 21.37 -42.36
CA SER A 449 16.37 20.15 -42.45
C SER A 449 16.97 18.95 -41.71
N TRP A 450 16.44 18.67 -40.51
CA TRP A 450 16.57 17.34 -39.87
C TRP A 450 15.29 16.53 -40.07
N PHE A 451 14.13 17.15 -39.86
CA PHE A 451 12.80 16.52 -39.94
C PHE A 451 12.48 15.87 -41.30
N ASN A 452 12.73 16.53 -42.44
CA ASN A 452 12.25 16.00 -43.72
C ASN A 452 13.09 14.82 -44.25
N LYS A 453 14.27 14.54 -43.66
CA LYS A 453 15.15 13.45 -44.12
C LYS A 453 14.64 12.04 -43.76
N ILE A 454 13.56 11.96 -42.98
CA ILE A 454 12.92 10.72 -42.53
C ILE A 454 11.93 10.14 -43.57
N LEU A 455 11.43 10.95 -44.52
CA LEU A 455 10.24 10.61 -45.31
C LEU A 455 10.45 10.37 -46.83
N SER A 456 11.67 10.48 -47.37
CA SER A 456 11.90 10.26 -48.81
C SER A 456 13.31 9.73 -49.14
N GLY A 457 13.39 8.47 -49.59
CA GLY A 457 14.61 7.84 -50.12
C GLY A 457 14.73 6.36 -49.77
N GLY A 458 14.40 5.46 -50.70
CA GLY A 458 14.44 4.01 -50.49
C GLY A 458 15.48 3.28 -51.36
N ALA A 459 15.83 2.05 -50.95
CA ALA A 459 16.81 1.13 -51.55
C ALA A 459 18.26 1.68 -51.61
N HIS A 460 19.27 1.03 -51.02
CA HIS A 460 19.49 -0.42 -50.93
C HIS A 460 20.11 -0.89 -49.59
N SER A 461 19.80 -2.15 -49.25
CA SER A 461 20.61 -3.09 -48.43
C SER A 461 21.03 -2.71 -47.00
N ALA A 462 20.52 -3.50 -46.05
CA ALA A 462 21.14 -3.83 -44.75
C ALA A 462 21.48 -2.69 -43.76
N ASN A 463 20.52 -2.33 -42.90
CA ASN A 463 20.66 -2.63 -41.47
C ASN A 463 19.33 -2.47 -40.71
N ALA A 464 19.27 -3.00 -39.48
CA ALA A 464 18.07 -3.00 -38.66
C ALA A 464 17.91 -1.69 -37.86
N HIS A 465 16.77 -1.02 -38.04
CA HIS A 465 16.18 -0.11 -37.05
C HIS A 465 14.67 -0.30 -37.06
N SER A 466 14.17 -1.06 -36.09
CA SER A 466 12.72 -1.25 -35.88
C SER A 466 12.13 -0.02 -35.19
N VAL A 467 11.16 0.63 -35.82
CA VAL A 467 10.30 1.61 -35.14
C VAL A 467 9.54 0.87 -34.04
N ILE A 468 9.74 1.27 -32.78
CA ILE A 468 9.19 0.58 -31.62
C ILE A 468 7.69 0.89 -31.50
N VAL A 469 6.87 -0.12 -31.78
CA VAL A 469 5.43 -0.10 -31.52
C VAL A 469 5.21 -0.61 -30.08
N PRO A 470 4.35 0.02 -29.27
CA PRO A 470 3.93 -0.56 -28.00
C PRO A 470 3.15 -1.86 -28.27
N GLY A 471 3.77 -3.02 -28.00
CA GLY A 471 3.14 -4.32 -28.28
C GLY A 471 4.07 -5.51 -28.57
N ASN A 472 5.39 -5.39 -28.47
CA ASN A 472 6.26 -6.57 -28.54
C ASN A 472 5.97 -7.52 -27.37
N LYS A 473 5.43 -8.70 -27.68
CA LYS A 473 5.17 -9.76 -26.71
C LYS A 473 6.47 -10.33 -26.18
N SER A 474 6.53 -10.58 -24.87
CA SER A 474 7.76 -11.05 -24.22
C SER A 474 7.96 -12.55 -24.43
N ILE A 475 9.01 -12.92 -25.17
CA ILE A 475 9.33 -14.31 -25.48
C ILE A 475 10.25 -14.85 -24.39
N TYR A 476 9.67 -15.65 -23.50
CA TYR A 476 10.42 -16.50 -22.57
C TYR A 476 11.18 -17.58 -23.35
N THR A 477 12.50 -17.64 -23.16
CA THR A 477 13.41 -18.56 -23.88
C THR A 477 13.89 -19.75 -23.04
N GLY A 478 13.86 -19.65 -21.70
CA GLY A 478 14.72 -20.45 -20.84
C GLY A 478 16.19 -20.02 -20.94
N GLY A 479 17.10 -20.71 -20.25
CA GLY A 479 18.54 -20.47 -20.34
C GLY A 479 19.34 -20.85 -19.08
N THR A 480 20.67 -20.68 -19.12
CA THR A 480 21.55 -21.00 -17.99
C THR A 480 22.57 -19.89 -17.73
N TRP A 481 22.77 -19.52 -16.47
CA TRP A 481 23.88 -18.63 -16.06
C TRP A 481 24.51 -19.12 -14.75
N PHE A 482 25.84 -19.11 -14.70
CA PHE A 482 26.63 -19.72 -13.64
C PHE A 482 27.80 -18.81 -13.23
N ASP A 483 27.84 -18.40 -11.96
CA ASP A 483 28.87 -17.50 -11.40
C ASP A 483 29.59 -18.17 -10.23
N ASN A 484 30.75 -18.76 -10.53
CA ASN A 484 31.53 -19.53 -9.57
C ASN A 484 32.37 -18.61 -8.66
N LYS A 485 31.74 -18.17 -7.57
CA LYS A 485 32.35 -17.46 -6.44
C LYS A 485 32.62 -18.46 -5.30
N PRO A 486 33.83 -19.04 -5.18
CA PRO A 486 34.12 -20.04 -4.15
C PRO A 486 34.23 -19.44 -2.74
N ASP A 487 34.30 -18.11 -2.63
CA ASP A 487 34.59 -17.37 -1.41
C ASP A 487 33.34 -16.85 -0.65
N VAL A 488 32.12 -17.14 -1.16
CA VAL A 488 30.86 -16.81 -0.46
C VAL A 488 30.35 -18.01 0.35
N ASP A 489 29.76 -17.72 1.52
CA ASP A 489 29.34 -18.74 2.50
C ASP A 489 28.22 -19.69 2.02
N PHE A 490 27.45 -19.28 1.00
CA PHE A 490 26.30 -20.05 0.49
C PHE A 490 26.30 -20.11 -1.03
N THR A 491 25.99 -21.28 -1.57
CA THR A 491 25.60 -21.43 -2.97
C THR A 491 24.11 -21.18 -3.09
N GLN A 492 23.73 -20.24 -3.95
CA GLN A 492 22.33 -19.93 -4.28
C GLN A 492 21.97 -20.49 -5.66
N VAL A 493 20.77 -21.09 -5.78
CA VAL A 493 20.25 -21.68 -7.01
C VAL A 493 18.81 -21.22 -7.23
N TYR A 494 18.51 -20.79 -8.45
CA TYR A 494 17.15 -20.51 -8.92
C TYR A 494 16.82 -21.46 -10.06
N LEU A 495 15.66 -22.11 -9.98
CA LEU A 495 15.05 -22.87 -11.07
C LEU A 495 13.70 -22.24 -11.41
N GLY A 496 13.62 -21.58 -12.56
CA GLY A 496 12.42 -20.92 -13.08
C GLY A 496 11.90 -21.54 -14.37
N PHE A 497 10.62 -21.34 -14.64
CA PHE A 497 9.86 -21.84 -15.77
C PHE A 497 8.87 -20.77 -16.25
N LYS A 498 8.37 -20.90 -17.49
CA LYS A 498 7.40 -19.95 -18.06
C LYS A 498 6.03 -20.06 -17.37
N SER A 499 5.52 -18.98 -16.78
CA SER A 499 4.11 -18.87 -16.38
C SER A 499 3.31 -17.97 -17.32
N ALA A 500 1.99 -17.91 -17.11
CA ALA A 500 1.10 -17.03 -17.86
C ALA A 500 1.17 -15.59 -17.37
N GLY A 501 0.74 -14.65 -18.22
CA GLY A 501 0.56 -13.26 -17.84
C GLY A 501 -0.75 -13.01 -17.08
N ILE A 502 -0.95 -11.74 -16.73
CA ILE A 502 -2.18 -11.21 -16.14
C ILE A 502 -3.35 -11.36 -17.13
N ASP A 503 -3.08 -11.43 -18.44
CA ASP A 503 -4.04 -11.75 -19.50
C ASP A 503 -4.78 -13.09 -19.32
N ASN A 504 -4.26 -14.02 -18.51
CA ASN A 504 -4.93 -15.27 -18.16
C ASN A 504 -5.36 -15.29 -16.68
N GLU A 505 -6.45 -14.59 -16.38
CA GLU A 505 -7.04 -14.45 -15.03
C GLU A 505 -7.16 -15.79 -14.27
N HIS A 506 -7.64 -16.86 -14.91
CA HIS A 506 -7.75 -18.17 -14.24
C HIS A 506 -6.38 -18.71 -13.83
N LYS A 507 -5.40 -18.70 -14.74
CA LYS A 507 -4.04 -19.17 -14.42
C LYS A 507 -3.35 -18.29 -13.38
N LEU A 508 -3.56 -16.97 -13.39
CA LEU A 508 -3.01 -16.05 -12.40
C LEU A 508 -3.32 -16.50 -10.96
N TYR A 509 -4.59 -16.80 -10.65
CA TYR A 509 -4.98 -17.27 -9.33
C TYR A 509 -4.48 -18.71 -9.02
N VAL A 510 -4.38 -19.58 -10.03
CA VAL A 510 -3.77 -20.93 -9.88
C VAL A 510 -2.28 -20.83 -9.54
N TYR A 511 -1.51 -19.98 -10.23
CA TYR A 511 -0.10 -19.74 -9.91
C TYR A 511 0.09 -19.12 -8.52
N ALA A 512 -0.75 -18.14 -8.13
CA ALA A 512 -0.71 -17.57 -6.77
C ALA A 512 -1.03 -18.63 -5.70
N THR A 513 -1.97 -19.54 -5.97
CA THR A 513 -2.30 -20.65 -5.06
C THR A 513 -1.20 -21.72 -5.01
N LEU A 514 -0.55 -22.01 -6.14
CA LEU A 514 0.61 -22.89 -6.23
C LEU A 514 1.83 -22.31 -5.47
N GLN A 515 2.07 -20.99 -5.57
CA GLN A 515 3.09 -20.30 -4.79
C GLN A 515 2.80 -20.45 -3.29
N MET A 516 1.55 -20.24 -2.87
CA MET A 516 1.14 -20.36 -1.45
C MET A 516 1.16 -21.80 -0.93
N LEU A 517 0.97 -22.79 -1.80
CA LEU A 517 1.07 -24.23 -1.50
C LEU A 517 2.52 -24.67 -1.26
N LEU A 518 3.43 -24.25 -2.14
CA LEU A 518 4.86 -24.51 -2.00
C LEU A 518 5.45 -23.72 -0.83
N GLY A 519 5.15 -22.41 -0.77
CA GLY A 519 5.56 -21.48 0.28
C GLY A 519 7.08 -21.46 0.47
N GLY A 520 7.53 -21.80 1.68
CA GLY A 520 8.94 -21.90 2.04
C GLY A 520 9.41 -20.76 2.94
N GLY A 521 10.68 -20.39 2.82
CA GLY A 521 11.35 -19.34 3.60
C GLY A 521 12.80 -19.72 3.95
N GLY A 522 13.37 -19.01 4.93
CA GLY A 522 14.65 -19.37 5.56
C GLY A 522 14.47 -20.33 6.74
N SER A 523 15.44 -21.22 6.93
CA SER A 523 15.54 -22.16 8.05
C SER A 523 15.65 -21.43 9.41
N PHE A 524 16.17 -20.20 9.44
CA PHE A 524 16.15 -19.32 10.62
C PHE A 524 14.98 -18.32 10.61
N SER A 525 13.74 -18.81 10.51
CA SER A 525 12.54 -17.98 10.68
C SER A 525 12.09 -17.96 12.14
N ALA A 526 12.45 -16.91 12.88
CA ALA A 526 12.01 -16.66 14.27
C ALA A 526 10.53 -16.21 14.37
N GLY A 527 9.64 -16.87 13.63
CA GLY A 527 8.22 -16.57 13.55
C GLY A 527 7.35 -17.47 14.42
N GLY A 528 6.23 -16.91 14.90
CA GLY A 528 5.12 -17.71 15.40
C GLY A 528 4.33 -18.40 14.27
N PRO A 529 3.32 -19.22 14.62
CA PRO A 529 2.43 -19.86 13.67
C PRO A 529 1.79 -18.86 12.68
N GLY A 530 1.58 -19.31 11.44
CA GLY A 530 1.02 -18.49 10.35
C GLY A 530 2.02 -18.09 9.27
N LYS A 531 3.33 -18.02 9.57
CA LYS A 531 4.40 -17.73 8.58
C LYS A 531 4.73 -18.91 7.64
N GLY A 532 3.73 -19.58 7.07
CA GLY A 532 3.95 -20.62 6.05
C GLY A 532 4.61 -21.94 6.52
N MET A 533 4.84 -22.14 7.83
CA MET A 533 5.52 -23.34 8.40
C MET A 533 4.92 -24.71 8.01
N TYR A 534 3.69 -24.72 7.47
CA TYR A 534 2.97 -25.90 6.99
C TYR A 534 2.82 -25.94 5.46
N SER A 535 3.68 -25.23 4.71
CA SER A 535 3.80 -25.35 3.25
C SER A 535 4.66 -26.56 2.86
N ARG A 536 4.67 -26.95 1.57
CA ARG A 536 5.47 -28.09 1.11
C ARG A 536 6.96 -27.88 1.28
N LEU A 537 7.51 -26.75 0.83
CA LEU A 537 8.95 -26.49 0.93
C LEU A 537 9.41 -26.40 2.39
N TYR A 538 8.62 -25.79 3.28
CA TYR A 538 8.97 -25.76 4.70
C TYR A 538 9.00 -27.18 5.33
N THR A 539 7.97 -28.00 5.06
CA THR A 539 7.82 -29.31 5.73
C THR A 539 8.61 -30.46 5.10
N ARG A 540 8.85 -30.42 3.79
CA ARG A 540 9.53 -31.46 2.99
C ARG A 540 10.98 -31.13 2.66
N VAL A 541 11.33 -29.84 2.58
CA VAL A 541 12.71 -29.39 2.32
C VAL A 541 13.36 -28.94 3.62
N LEU A 542 13.01 -27.78 4.17
CA LEU A 542 13.73 -27.16 5.30
C LEU A 542 13.79 -28.08 6.54
N ASN A 543 12.66 -28.65 6.94
CA ASN A 543 12.59 -29.59 8.08
C ASN A 543 13.34 -30.92 7.86
N GLN A 544 13.66 -31.31 6.63
CA GLN A 544 14.29 -32.61 6.30
C GLN A 544 15.76 -32.47 5.89
N HIS A 545 16.20 -31.27 5.51
CA HIS A 545 17.48 -31.01 4.87
C HIS A 545 18.15 -29.81 5.54
N ALA A 546 18.63 -30.00 6.77
CA ALA A 546 19.26 -28.96 7.61
C ALA A 546 20.57 -28.33 7.04
N TRP A 547 21.01 -28.74 5.85
CA TRP A 547 22.10 -28.14 5.07
C TRP A 547 21.60 -27.08 4.04
N ILE A 548 20.27 -26.95 3.90
CA ILE A 548 19.58 -25.92 3.13
C ILE A 548 19.28 -24.75 4.08
N GLU A 549 19.77 -23.57 3.72
CA GLU A 549 19.59 -22.34 4.50
C GLU A 549 18.23 -21.71 4.18
N SER A 550 17.85 -21.60 2.91
CA SER A 550 16.51 -21.16 2.49
C SER A 550 16.01 -21.96 1.28
N CYS A 551 14.68 -22.02 1.13
CA CYS A 551 14.02 -22.57 -0.05
C CYS A 551 12.61 -21.97 -0.13
N MET A 552 12.28 -21.29 -1.24
CA MET A 552 11.05 -20.51 -1.40
C MET A 552 10.54 -20.55 -2.85
N ALA A 553 9.22 -20.61 -3.02
CA ALA A 553 8.58 -20.48 -4.33
C ALA A 553 8.32 -19.01 -4.71
N PHE A 554 8.69 -18.63 -5.92
CA PHE A 554 8.46 -17.29 -6.47
C PHE A 554 7.54 -17.34 -7.70
N HIS A 555 6.77 -16.27 -7.89
CA HIS A 555 5.97 -16.04 -9.08
C HIS A 555 6.09 -14.56 -9.48
N HIS A 556 6.63 -14.30 -10.65
CA HIS A 556 6.67 -12.96 -11.26
C HIS A 556 5.67 -12.96 -12.41
N CYS A 557 4.73 -12.02 -12.42
CA CYS A 557 3.67 -11.97 -13.42
C CYS A 557 3.58 -10.57 -14.01
N TYR A 558 3.51 -10.52 -15.34
CA TYR A 558 3.48 -9.32 -16.16
C TYR A 558 2.29 -9.39 -17.12
N THR A 559 2.05 -8.36 -17.92
CA THR A 559 0.81 -8.22 -18.71
C THR A 559 0.47 -9.45 -19.59
N ASP A 560 1.46 -10.03 -20.30
CA ASP A 560 1.30 -11.09 -21.31
C ASP A 560 2.18 -12.33 -21.07
N ALA A 561 2.98 -12.32 -20.00
CA ALA A 561 3.97 -13.35 -19.70
C ALA A 561 4.24 -13.39 -18.19
N GLY A 562 4.78 -14.52 -17.71
CA GLY A 562 5.23 -14.64 -16.34
C GLY A 562 6.35 -15.67 -16.20
N MET A 563 6.86 -15.79 -14.98
CA MET A 563 7.86 -16.77 -14.58
C MET A 563 7.52 -17.31 -13.20
N PHE A 564 7.46 -18.64 -13.07
CA PHE A 564 7.25 -19.34 -11.80
C PHE A 564 8.47 -20.20 -11.49
N GLY A 565 8.88 -20.29 -10.23
CA GLY A 565 10.01 -21.12 -9.87
C GLY A 565 10.23 -21.31 -8.38
N ILE A 566 11.37 -21.91 -8.06
CA ILE A 566 11.88 -22.06 -6.69
C ILE A 566 13.30 -21.50 -6.64
N SER A 567 13.56 -20.66 -5.63
CA SER A 567 14.89 -20.22 -5.24
C SER A 567 15.30 -20.93 -3.95
N ALA A 568 16.58 -21.27 -3.80
CA ALA A 568 17.10 -21.87 -2.59
C ALA A 568 18.60 -21.58 -2.38
N SER A 569 19.03 -21.65 -1.14
CA SER A 569 20.43 -21.50 -0.70
C SER A 569 20.89 -22.73 0.10
N CYS A 570 22.14 -23.15 -0.08
CA CYS A 570 22.74 -24.19 0.74
C CYS A 570 24.20 -23.90 1.07
N GLY A 571 24.72 -24.54 2.12
CA GLY A 571 26.16 -24.57 2.37
C GLY A 571 26.93 -25.24 1.22
N PRO A 572 28.20 -24.86 0.95
CA PRO A 572 28.97 -25.33 -0.20
C PRO A 572 29.10 -26.86 -0.27
N ARG A 573 29.25 -27.39 -1.49
CA ARG A 573 29.37 -28.82 -1.84
C ARG A 573 28.06 -29.62 -1.77
N ASN A 574 26.92 -28.96 -1.58
CA ASN A 574 25.58 -29.57 -1.61
C ASN A 574 24.76 -29.13 -2.84
N GLU A 575 25.31 -28.29 -3.73
CA GLU A 575 24.65 -27.72 -4.90
C GLU A 575 23.96 -28.76 -5.80
N TYR A 576 24.57 -29.93 -5.95
CA TYR A 576 24.04 -31.07 -6.69
C TYR A 576 22.78 -31.65 -6.04
N ALA A 577 22.79 -31.82 -4.72
CA ALA A 577 21.65 -32.32 -3.96
C ALA A 577 20.54 -31.26 -3.89
N LEU A 578 20.88 -29.97 -3.85
CA LEU A 578 19.92 -28.88 -3.86
C LEU A 578 19.05 -28.91 -5.13
N LEU A 579 19.67 -29.05 -6.30
CA LEU A 579 18.94 -29.07 -7.57
C LEU A 579 18.03 -30.31 -7.73
N ASP A 580 18.50 -31.51 -7.32
CA ASP A 580 17.68 -32.74 -7.27
C ASP A 580 16.49 -32.60 -6.31
N VAL A 581 16.67 -31.95 -5.14
CA VAL A 581 15.58 -31.63 -4.20
C VAL A 581 14.55 -30.67 -4.82
N ILE A 582 14.99 -29.58 -5.45
CA ILE A 582 14.07 -28.60 -6.06
C ILE A 582 13.27 -29.25 -7.19
N ALA A 583 13.93 -29.95 -8.10
CA ALA A 583 13.29 -30.64 -9.22
C ALA A 583 12.29 -31.71 -8.74
N THR A 584 12.67 -32.49 -7.71
CA THR A 584 11.80 -33.46 -7.04
C THR A 584 10.52 -32.84 -6.49
N GLU A 585 10.58 -31.67 -5.84
CA GLU A 585 9.37 -31.04 -5.28
C GLU A 585 8.42 -30.54 -6.39
N LEU A 586 8.94 -29.98 -7.48
CA LEU A 586 8.12 -29.56 -8.63
C LEU A 586 7.47 -30.76 -9.35
N GLU A 587 8.25 -31.81 -9.63
CA GLU A 587 7.75 -33.08 -10.19
C GLU A 587 6.65 -33.68 -9.29
N SER A 588 6.82 -33.61 -7.97
CA SER A 588 5.81 -34.09 -7.03
C SER A 588 4.49 -33.33 -7.15
N VAL A 589 4.51 -32.01 -7.38
CA VAL A 589 3.25 -31.24 -7.54
C VAL A 589 2.61 -31.48 -8.90
N ALA A 590 3.42 -31.69 -9.95
CA ALA A 590 2.93 -32.11 -11.27
C ALA A 590 2.29 -33.53 -11.24
N SER A 591 2.70 -34.41 -10.32
CA SER A 591 2.21 -35.80 -10.25
C SER A 591 0.70 -35.97 -9.94
N GLY A 592 0.03 -34.94 -9.39
CA GLY A 592 -1.39 -34.99 -9.07
C GLY A 592 -1.74 -35.92 -7.91
N LYS A 593 -2.95 -36.51 -7.94
CA LYS A 593 -3.42 -37.42 -6.87
C LYS A 593 -2.74 -38.80 -6.88
N GLY A 594 -1.69 -38.98 -7.67
CA GLY A 594 -0.94 -40.24 -7.79
C GLY A 594 0.20 -40.34 -6.77
N ARG A 595 0.70 -41.57 -6.58
CA ARG A 595 1.99 -41.83 -5.94
C ARG A 595 3.02 -42.10 -7.03
N LEU A 596 4.03 -41.26 -7.15
CA LEU A 596 4.94 -41.27 -8.30
C LEU A 596 5.98 -42.41 -8.20
N SER A 597 6.04 -43.26 -9.23
CA SER A 597 7.14 -44.23 -9.40
C SER A 597 8.35 -43.53 -10.03
N LEU A 598 9.24 -43.00 -9.19
CA LEU A 598 10.39 -42.18 -9.62
C LEU A 598 11.33 -42.90 -10.60
N ARG A 599 11.83 -42.13 -11.58
CA ARG A 599 13.03 -42.44 -12.37
C ARG A 599 14.33 -41.91 -11.75
N SER A 600 14.26 -41.19 -10.63
CA SER A 600 15.44 -40.57 -9.99
C SER A 600 16.55 -41.58 -9.70
N SER A 601 17.76 -41.18 -10.06
CA SER A 601 19.01 -41.89 -9.77
C SER A 601 19.27 -42.08 -8.27
N ILE A 602 18.65 -41.26 -7.41
CA ILE A 602 18.86 -41.25 -5.97
C ILE A 602 17.76 -42.06 -5.29
N ARG A 603 18.10 -43.28 -4.87
CA ARG A 603 17.22 -44.23 -4.18
C ARG A 603 16.84 -43.75 -2.77
N ARG A 604 15.93 -42.77 -2.65
CA ARG A 604 15.42 -42.20 -1.38
C ARG A 604 14.46 -43.19 -0.68
N PRO A 605 14.79 -43.77 0.50
CA PRO A 605 13.99 -44.84 1.10
C PRO A 605 12.81 -44.39 2.00
N TYR A 606 12.67 -43.07 2.27
CA TYR A 606 11.71 -42.55 3.27
C TYR A 606 10.68 -41.54 2.75
N ALA A 607 10.74 -41.13 1.48
CA ALA A 607 9.84 -40.11 0.93
C ALA A 607 8.78 -40.72 0.00
N SER A 608 7.53 -40.80 0.46
CA SER A 608 6.40 -41.03 -0.44
C SER A 608 6.15 -39.79 -1.30
N GLN A 609 6.47 -39.88 -2.59
CA GLN A 609 6.17 -38.83 -3.57
C GLN A 609 4.67 -38.85 -3.91
N GLU A 610 3.92 -38.03 -3.19
CA GLU A 610 2.48 -37.86 -3.35
C GLU A 610 2.20 -36.38 -3.65
N GLY A 611 1.46 -36.11 -4.74
CA GLY A 611 1.13 -34.75 -5.15
C GLY A 611 0.11 -34.06 -4.22
N PRO A 612 -0.37 -32.86 -4.59
CA PRO A 612 -1.11 -31.98 -3.69
C PRO A 612 -2.37 -32.64 -3.11
N THR A 613 -2.46 -32.69 -1.78
CA THR A 613 -3.69 -33.11 -1.11
C THR A 613 -4.71 -31.98 -1.07
N SER A 614 -6.00 -32.32 -1.04
CA SER A 614 -7.08 -31.34 -0.91
C SER A 614 -6.99 -30.52 0.39
N LEU A 615 -6.38 -31.06 1.45
CA LEU A 615 -6.14 -30.35 2.71
C LEU A 615 -5.07 -29.26 2.56
N GLU A 616 -3.96 -29.55 1.88
CA GLU A 616 -2.91 -28.57 1.60
C GLU A 616 -3.41 -27.47 0.65
N VAL A 617 -4.11 -27.84 -0.42
CA VAL A 617 -4.70 -26.87 -1.37
C VAL A 617 -5.73 -25.97 -0.67
N ARG A 618 -6.57 -26.52 0.21
CA ARG A 618 -7.50 -25.72 1.04
C ARG A 618 -6.75 -24.79 2.01
N ARG A 619 -5.62 -25.23 2.59
CA ARG A 619 -4.75 -24.38 3.42
C ARG A 619 -4.17 -23.23 2.60
N ALA A 620 -3.63 -23.52 1.41
CA ALA A 620 -3.05 -22.53 0.50
C ALA A 620 -4.09 -21.49 0.06
N LYS A 621 -5.29 -21.91 -0.36
CA LYS A 621 -6.41 -21.02 -0.72
C LYS A 621 -6.82 -20.12 0.45
N ASN A 622 -6.93 -20.67 1.67
CA ASN A 622 -7.28 -19.87 2.85
C ASN A 622 -6.17 -18.86 3.22
N GLN A 623 -4.90 -19.26 3.15
CA GLN A 623 -3.77 -18.36 3.38
C GLN A 623 -3.71 -17.25 2.32
N LEU A 624 -3.93 -17.57 1.04
CA LEU A 624 -3.95 -16.59 -0.05
C LEU A 624 -5.09 -15.56 0.13
N LYS A 625 -6.30 -16.00 0.49
CA LYS A 625 -7.41 -15.09 0.83
C LYS A 625 -7.10 -14.23 2.05
N SER A 626 -6.48 -14.80 3.09
CA SER A 626 -6.07 -14.05 4.28
C SER A 626 -5.05 -12.98 3.94
N ASN A 627 -4.01 -13.32 3.17
CA ASN A 627 -2.98 -12.39 2.74
C ASN A 627 -3.56 -11.27 1.86
N LEU A 628 -4.47 -11.59 0.93
CA LEU A 628 -5.16 -10.59 0.10
C LEU A 628 -5.91 -9.58 0.96
N LEU A 629 -6.78 -10.04 1.87
CA LEU A 629 -7.60 -9.17 2.70
C LEU A 629 -6.75 -8.33 3.66
N MET A 630 -5.75 -8.93 4.33
CA MET A 630 -4.87 -8.22 5.26
C MET A 630 -3.98 -7.20 4.55
N ASN A 631 -3.48 -7.50 3.34
CA ASN A 631 -2.72 -6.53 2.56
C ASN A 631 -3.58 -5.32 2.16
N LEU A 632 -4.86 -5.55 1.82
CA LEU A 632 -5.84 -4.51 1.52
C LEU A 632 -6.30 -3.70 2.74
N GLU A 633 -5.82 -3.97 3.96
CA GLU A 633 -5.95 -3.04 5.10
C GLU A 633 -5.01 -1.83 4.95
N SER A 634 -3.88 -1.98 4.25
CA SER A 634 -2.91 -0.91 4.03
C SER A 634 -3.39 0.07 2.95
N ARG A 635 -3.52 1.35 3.30
CA ARG A 635 -4.00 2.39 2.39
C ARG A 635 -3.09 2.62 1.17
N MET A 636 -1.78 2.38 1.30
CA MET A 636 -0.86 2.43 0.15
C MET A 636 -1.04 1.23 -0.78
N VAL A 637 -1.36 0.05 -0.24
CA VAL A 637 -1.66 -1.14 -1.05
C VAL A 637 -3.03 -1.00 -1.72
N GLN A 638 -4.05 -0.44 -1.04
CA GLN A 638 -5.33 -0.08 -1.67
C GLN A 638 -5.12 0.86 -2.87
N LEU A 639 -4.23 1.85 -2.75
CA LEU A 639 -3.86 2.77 -3.83
C LEU A 639 -3.16 2.05 -4.99
N GLU A 640 -2.18 1.21 -4.70
CA GLU A 640 -1.41 0.49 -5.72
C GLU A 640 -2.26 -0.53 -6.47
N ASP A 641 -3.08 -1.30 -5.76
CA ASP A 641 -4.09 -2.19 -6.30
C ASP A 641 -5.02 -1.43 -7.27
N LEU A 642 -5.59 -0.29 -6.83
CA LEU A 642 -6.44 0.56 -7.66
C LEU A 642 -5.71 1.07 -8.91
N GLY A 643 -4.50 1.60 -8.76
CA GLY A 643 -3.70 2.17 -9.84
C GLY A 643 -3.28 1.12 -10.88
N ARG A 644 -2.60 0.05 -10.44
CA ARG A 644 -2.08 -1.02 -11.31
C ARG A 644 -3.18 -1.80 -12.01
N GLN A 645 -4.28 -2.14 -11.33
CA GLN A 645 -5.39 -2.84 -11.98
C GLN A 645 -6.02 -2.00 -13.09
N ILE A 646 -6.29 -0.71 -12.85
CA ILE A 646 -6.90 0.19 -13.83
C ILE A 646 -5.93 0.51 -14.97
N GLN A 647 -4.62 0.54 -14.70
CA GLN A 647 -3.58 0.69 -15.70
C GLN A 647 -3.56 -0.48 -16.68
N VAL A 648 -3.51 -1.72 -16.17
CA VAL A 648 -3.37 -2.96 -16.95
C VAL A 648 -4.68 -3.42 -17.61
N SER A 649 -5.79 -3.43 -16.88
CA SER A 649 -7.08 -3.98 -17.35
C SER A 649 -8.11 -2.93 -17.77
N GLY A 650 -7.90 -1.66 -17.39
CA GLY A 650 -8.90 -0.60 -17.57
C GLY A 650 -10.06 -0.61 -16.57
N HIS A 651 -10.09 -1.55 -15.62
CA HIS A 651 -11.06 -1.62 -14.52
C HIS A 651 -10.38 -2.09 -13.22
N LYS A 652 -11.18 -2.28 -12.17
CA LYS A 652 -10.77 -2.99 -10.95
C LYS A 652 -11.59 -4.26 -10.79
N ILE A 653 -10.97 -5.31 -10.29
CA ILE A 653 -11.55 -6.57 -9.84
C ILE A 653 -11.72 -6.46 -8.33
N SER A 654 -12.94 -6.64 -7.82
CA SER A 654 -13.20 -6.54 -6.38
C SER A 654 -12.60 -7.72 -5.62
N ALA A 655 -12.22 -7.50 -4.34
CA ALA A 655 -11.67 -8.57 -3.50
C ALA A 655 -12.61 -9.79 -3.40
N ASP A 656 -13.92 -9.58 -3.36
CA ASP A 656 -14.94 -10.66 -3.40
C ASP A 656 -14.90 -11.46 -4.71
N THR A 657 -14.55 -10.83 -5.82
CA THR A 657 -14.39 -11.50 -7.12
C THR A 657 -13.12 -12.34 -7.10
N MET A 658 -11.98 -11.77 -6.67
CA MET A 658 -10.73 -12.52 -6.49
C MET A 658 -10.92 -13.73 -5.56
N ILE A 659 -11.65 -13.55 -4.45
CA ILE A 659 -11.98 -14.61 -3.49
C ILE A 659 -12.74 -15.76 -4.17
N LYS A 660 -13.72 -15.47 -5.03
CA LYS A 660 -14.47 -16.49 -5.79
C LYS A 660 -13.56 -17.26 -6.75
N HIS A 661 -12.64 -16.58 -7.45
CA HIS A 661 -11.66 -17.26 -8.30
C HIS A 661 -10.66 -18.10 -7.51
N ILE A 662 -10.18 -17.63 -6.35
CA ILE A 662 -9.36 -18.44 -5.44
C ILE A 662 -10.17 -19.66 -4.94
N GLU A 663 -11.48 -19.51 -4.70
CA GLU A 663 -12.37 -20.59 -4.27
C GLU A 663 -12.72 -21.61 -5.35
N SER A 664 -12.73 -21.27 -6.64
CA SER A 664 -12.95 -22.24 -7.72
C SER A 664 -11.77 -23.21 -7.94
N ILE A 665 -10.54 -22.83 -7.61
CA ILE A 665 -9.33 -23.63 -7.91
C ILE A 665 -9.37 -25.04 -7.30
N THR A 666 -9.15 -26.06 -8.11
CA THR A 666 -9.08 -27.46 -7.69
C THR A 666 -7.64 -27.95 -7.48
N VAL A 667 -7.50 -29.18 -6.98
CA VAL A 667 -6.22 -29.89 -6.94
C VAL A 667 -5.68 -30.15 -8.35
N ASP A 668 -6.57 -30.41 -9.29
CA ASP A 668 -6.22 -30.85 -10.64
C ASP A 668 -5.75 -29.68 -11.52
N ASP A 669 -6.28 -28.46 -11.30
CA ASP A 669 -5.77 -27.23 -11.92
C ASP A 669 -4.29 -26.99 -11.55
N ILE A 670 -3.98 -27.10 -10.26
CA ILE A 670 -2.63 -26.89 -9.72
C ILE A 670 -1.64 -27.89 -10.33
N SER A 671 -2.02 -29.17 -10.39
CA SER A 671 -1.16 -30.20 -11.00
C SER A 671 -1.12 -30.14 -12.53
N SER A 672 -2.16 -29.62 -13.20
CA SER A 672 -2.11 -29.35 -14.64
C SER A 672 -1.14 -28.22 -14.96
N VAL A 673 -1.22 -27.12 -14.21
CA VAL A 673 -0.31 -25.97 -14.34
C VAL A 673 1.13 -26.35 -13.99
N ALA A 674 1.35 -27.18 -12.96
CA ALA A 674 2.69 -27.67 -12.62
C ALA A 674 3.32 -28.58 -13.70
N LYS A 675 2.51 -29.28 -14.52
CA LYS A 675 3.02 -30.00 -15.70
C LYS A 675 3.43 -29.04 -16.82
N GLU A 676 2.57 -28.06 -17.12
CA GLU A 676 2.83 -27.04 -18.15
C GLU A 676 4.14 -26.26 -17.87
N LEU A 677 4.46 -26.01 -16.59
CA LEU A 677 5.76 -25.47 -16.19
C LEU A 677 6.92 -26.39 -16.65
N LEU A 678 6.89 -27.68 -16.30
CA LEU A 678 7.96 -28.64 -16.63
C LEU A 678 8.10 -28.92 -18.14
N GLU A 679 7.02 -28.75 -18.92
CA GLU A 679 7.02 -28.83 -20.39
C GLU A 679 7.67 -27.60 -21.06
N SER A 680 7.73 -26.47 -20.34
CA SER A 680 8.46 -25.27 -20.80
C SER A 680 9.98 -25.42 -20.57
N PRO A 681 10.83 -24.77 -21.40
CA PRO A 681 12.26 -24.72 -21.12
C PRO A 681 12.52 -24.12 -19.72
N ALA A 682 13.53 -24.61 -19.01
CA ALA A 682 13.91 -24.05 -17.72
C ALA A 682 14.89 -22.87 -17.85
N THR A 683 14.77 -21.91 -16.94
CA THR A 683 15.85 -20.97 -16.61
C THR A 683 16.54 -21.44 -15.34
N ILE A 684 17.86 -21.66 -15.38
CA ILE A 684 18.67 -21.88 -14.17
C ILE A 684 19.71 -20.80 -13.98
N LEU A 685 19.73 -20.25 -12.77
CA LEU A 685 20.86 -19.48 -12.26
C LEU A 685 21.49 -20.24 -11.09
N ALA A 686 22.83 -20.21 -11.00
CA ALA A 686 23.51 -20.54 -9.76
C ALA A 686 24.72 -19.62 -9.52
N GLN A 687 24.90 -19.20 -8.26
CA GLN A 687 26.02 -18.36 -7.82
C GLN A 687 26.61 -18.95 -6.53
N GLY A 688 27.95 -18.93 -6.42
CA GLY A 688 28.68 -19.44 -5.26
C GLY A 688 29.59 -20.61 -5.61
N TYR A 689 29.69 -21.61 -4.73
CA TYR A 689 30.44 -22.84 -5.01
C TYR A 689 29.62 -23.76 -5.93
N ILE A 690 29.95 -23.80 -7.22
CA ILE A 690 29.15 -24.49 -8.27
C ILE A 690 30.01 -25.36 -9.20
N LYS A 691 31.16 -25.84 -8.70
CA LYS A 691 32.20 -26.50 -9.50
C LYS A 691 31.74 -27.84 -10.09
N GLY A 692 31.21 -27.81 -11.31
CA GLY A 692 30.74 -28.95 -12.09
C GLY A 692 29.22 -29.01 -12.32
N ILE A 693 28.48 -27.96 -11.92
CA ILE A 693 27.03 -27.85 -12.12
C ILE A 693 26.63 -27.93 -13.61
N ASP A 694 27.50 -27.44 -14.50
CA ASP A 694 27.40 -27.47 -15.96
C ASP A 694 27.18 -28.88 -16.52
N LYS A 695 27.82 -29.89 -15.91
CA LYS A 695 27.77 -31.29 -16.35
C LYS A 695 26.66 -32.08 -15.67
N PHE A 696 26.23 -31.66 -14.48
CA PHE A 696 25.24 -32.37 -13.68
C PHE A 696 23.81 -31.92 -13.97
N TYR A 697 23.58 -30.63 -14.21
CA TYR A 697 22.23 -30.11 -14.52
C TYR A 697 21.56 -30.88 -15.68
N PRO A 698 22.19 -31.12 -16.84
CA PRO A 698 21.58 -31.91 -17.92
C PRO A 698 21.15 -33.33 -17.50
N GLN A 699 21.80 -33.92 -16.49
CA GLN A 699 21.46 -35.25 -15.97
C GLN A 699 20.24 -35.19 -15.04
N VAL A 700 20.18 -34.19 -14.14
CA VAL A 700 19.02 -33.94 -13.28
C VAL A 700 17.79 -33.63 -14.13
N ALA A 701 17.94 -32.72 -15.10
CA ALA A 701 16.85 -32.33 -15.98
C ALA A 701 16.26 -33.53 -16.73
N ALA A 702 17.11 -34.36 -17.35
CA ALA A 702 16.70 -35.59 -18.00
C ALA A 702 16.04 -36.61 -17.06
N SER A 703 16.44 -36.67 -15.78
CA SER A 703 15.85 -37.59 -14.80
C SER A 703 14.46 -37.17 -14.29
N HIS A 704 14.17 -35.87 -14.24
CA HIS A 704 12.87 -35.31 -13.84
C HIS A 704 11.99 -34.86 -15.02
N GLY A 705 12.44 -35.07 -16.27
CA GLY A 705 11.71 -34.67 -17.48
C GLY A 705 11.69 -33.16 -17.73
N ILE A 706 12.53 -32.38 -17.05
CA ILE A 706 12.68 -30.93 -17.25
C ILE A 706 13.31 -30.68 -18.62
N LYS A 707 12.71 -29.77 -19.38
CA LYS A 707 13.23 -29.32 -20.67
C LYS A 707 14.31 -28.25 -20.48
N ILE A 708 15.36 -28.35 -21.30
CA ILE A 708 16.43 -27.34 -21.48
C ILE A 708 16.25 -26.73 -22.87
#